data_AF-A0A948S7W0-F1
#
_entry.id   AF-A0A948S7W0-F1
#
_cell.length_a   1.000
_cell.length_b   1.000
_cell.length_c   1.000
_cell.angle_alpha   90.00
_cell.angle_beta   90.00
_cell.angle_gamma   90.00
#
_symmetry.space_group_name_H-M   'P 1'
#
loop_
_entity.id
_entity.type
_entity.pdbx_description
1 polymer ?
#
loop_
_entity_poly.entity_id
_entity_poly.type
_entity_poly.pdbx_seq_one_letter_code
_entity_poly.pdbx_strand_id
1 'polypeptide(L)'
;MTTKPKPSGLHRSLLLATLLLATASSPGWAQSNLVRWGVYDTGGQASAATNYAATGVAATPLTLGYGISPVNVLNTLAANSFGASSASMALLNGDYFQFTVSPAANYSLSFSALDSIFYRTTNGRTSAGWYWNRDNYATALASTDSVSTNAGGAPLNVTFASNAATTMTTFRAAAWGDGWNQGATAISATGGTNQNPSLSGTATLRAASTLTWIGDLFTGNWNDYESTNAYGNWNGNNTPMNGDTLVFAGAWMTNTTNSSSSLQLKSIIFTNTAGNFSISGNAMTVSNGIVNLSANGQTFSNQVTLGAAQTFDASAGELTFAGAINNNGNQLTISGSNNTTVSGAMSGAGGLTKTGDGELSLAASNSFSGGTLLNGGTLTAGHASAFGSGSVTLASGTTLDLANFSIANALIINGGTLTNAGTVSGAQFNAGTTTLSSANSTVASVTSTATLNVAGNNTTITNVSGGTVNVTGANTAVKSYTGGNINISNATVVTVQSGNSSGAISGAGSLAKNSAGTLTLSGTSTYSGATTVSGGTMVVNGAVNSSIFTVESGATLGGSGSIGGLIVGSGGTISPGNSPGTQTIAGNATWDGGGNYNWQIHDATGAAGSSTGWDLINITGALDLTGLSDTNKFNINLWSLSGVSPDTNGNAVNFTAPTNKLTTYTWTILNAAGGINGFNSTNFNLNVAAFNGTGGFLNPLGEGSFYLVQNGNNLDLKFGIIPEPGTWAAAAMLLGGAGFVRWRRSKKA
;
A
#
# COMPACT_ATOMS: atom_id res chain seq x y z
N MET A 1 -17.31 22.14 -52.04
CA MET A 1 -16.60 22.17 -53.35
C MET A 1 -15.84 23.49 -53.37
N THR A 2 -14.53 23.64 -53.63
CA THR A 2 -13.41 22.72 -53.99
C THR A 2 -12.10 23.57 -53.94
N THR A 3 -10.85 23.10 -53.69
CA THR A 3 -10.27 21.75 -53.58
C THR A 3 -9.03 21.69 -52.65
N LYS A 4 -8.61 20.46 -52.34
CA LYS A 4 -7.31 19.90 -51.86
C LYS A 4 -5.99 20.41 -52.54
N PRO A 5 -4.77 19.99 -52.10
CA PRO A 5 -4.26 19.66 -50.74
C PRO A 5 -2.72 19.96 -50.49
N LYS A 6 -2.19 19.56 -49.30
CA LYS A 6 -0.79 19.29 -48.83
C LYS A 6 -0.32 20.17 -47.64
N PRO A 7 0.69 19.78 -46.81
CA PRO A 7 0.47 18.84 -45.70
C PRO A 7 1.06 19.31 -44.34
N SER A 8 1.01 18.42 -43.33
CA SER A 8 1.46 18.58 -41.94
C SER A 8 2.99 18.74 -41.72
N GLY A 9 3.46 19.33 -40.61
CA GLY A 9 2.70 20.03 -39.56
C GLY A 9 3.39 20.20 -38.19
N LEU A 10 2.62 20.72 -37.23
CA LEU A 10 2.79 20.73 -35.76
C LEU A 10 4.02 21.45 -35.14
N HIS A 11 3.78 22.71 -34.73
CA HIS A 11 4.54 23.39 -33.68
C HIS A 11 3.65 24.36 -32.85
N ARG A 12 3.71 24.23 -31.51
CA ARG A 12 3.50 25.28 -30.47
C ARG A 12 2.09 25.82 -30.12
N SER A 13 2.02 26.31 -28.87
CA SER A 13 1.23 27.44 -28.32
C SER A 13 -0.20 27.22 -27.79
N LEU A 14 -0.36 27.31 -26.46
CA LEU A 14 -1.23 28.34 -25.83
C LEU A 14 -0.81 28.64 -24.37
N LEU A 15 -1.63 29.42 -23.65
CA LEU A 15 -1.19 30.70 -23.06
C LEU A 15 -2.27 31.33 -22.12
N LEU A 16 -1.89 32.34 -21.30
CA LEU A 16 -2.75 33.24 -20.49
C LEU A 16 -3.37 32.61 -19.20
N ALA A 17 -3.70 33.34 -18.10
CA ALA A 17 -3.63 34.80 -17.80
C ALA A 17 -3.54 35.14 -16.28
N THR A 18 -3.00 36.33 -15.93
CA THR A 18 -3.38 37.37 -14.89
C THR A 18 -4.09 37.03 -13.56
N LEU A 19 -4.08 37.82 -12.45
CA LEU A 19 -3.31 38.98 -11.91
C LEU A 19 -4.01 39.52 -10.62
N LEU A 20 -3.32 39.77 -9.48
CA LEU A 20 -3.59 40.92 -8.55
C LEU A 20 -2.51 41.08 -7.43
N LEU A 21 -2.64 42.14 -6.62
CA LEU A 21 -1.71 42.62 -5.56
C LEU A 21 -2.41 42.56 -4.16
N ALA A 22 -1.91 42.99 -2.98
CA ALA A 22 -0.80 43.91 -2.62
C ALA A 22 -0.30 43.74 -1.14
N THR A 23 0.68 44.58 -0.77
CA THR A 23 1.08 45.17 0.55
C THR A 23 0.49 44.69 1.90
N ALA A 24 1.16 44.80 3.07
CA ALA A 24 2.58 44.99 3.44
C ALA A 24 2.73 45.02 5.00
N SER A 25 3.83 44.49 5.56
CA SER A 25 4.38 44.87 6.90
C SER A 25 5.79 44.27 7.09
N SER A 26 6.56 44.79 8.06
CA SER A 26 8.00 44.54 8.30
C SER A 26 8.25 44.22 9.81
N PRO A 27 9.48 43.94 10.32
CA PRO A 27 10.84 44.00 9.74
C PRO A 27 11.70 42.71 9.93
N GLY A 28 12.98 42.70 9.50
CA GLY A 28 13.87 41.53 9.74
C GLY A 28 15.35 41.56 9.34
N TRP A 29 15.84 42.51 8.52
CA TRP A 29 17.27 42.84 8.30
C TRP A 29 18.29 41.67 8.12
N ALA A 30 18.55 41.28 6.88
CA ALA A 30 19.78 40.55 6.52
C ALA A 30 20.52 41.30 5.40
N GLN A 31 21.69 41.89 5.71
CA GLN A 31 22.52 42.60 4.73
C GLN A 31 23.66 41.72 4.20
N SER A 32 23.72 41.56 2.88
CA SER A 32 24.84 40.91 2.19
C SER A 32 25.99 41.90 1.98
N ASN A 33 27.00 41.87 2.86
CA ASN A 33 28.19 42.72 2.74
C ASN A 33 29.11 42.25 1.60
N LEU A 34 28.93 42.85 0.42
CA LEU A 34 29.71 42.56 -0.78
C LEU A 34 30.94 43.50 -0.87
N VAL A 35 32.10 43.04 -0.41
CA VAL A 35 33.35 43.81 -0.50
C VAL A 35 33.96 43.69 -1.89
N ARG A 36 33.73 44.68 -2.75
CA ARG A 36 34.43 44.82 -4.05
C ARG A 36 35.86 45.33 -3.83
N TRP A 37 36.83 44.65 -4.43
CA TRP A 37 38.12 45.25 -4.76
C TRP A 37 38.02 45.84 -6.18
N GLY A 38 38.05 47.17 -6.29
CA GLY A 38 37.99 47.87 -7.57
C GLY A 38 39.35 48.45 -7.94
N VAL A 39 39.90 48.04 -9.09
CA VAL A 39 41.02 48.74 -9.73
C VAL A 39 40.45 50.00 -10.39
N TYR A 40 40.77 51.16 -9.85
CA TYR A 40 40.41 52.45 -10.44
C TYR A 40 41.55 52.95 -11.33
N ASP A 41 41.29 53.09 -12.62
CA ASP A 41 42.14 53.86 -13.52
C ASP A 41 41.95 55.37 -13.29
N THR A 42 43.01 56.15 -13.40
CA THR A 42 43.07 57.55 -12.99
C THR A 42 43.07 58.51 -14.17
N GLY A 43 41.96 58.58 -14.91
CA GLY A 43 41.65 59.77 -15.71
C GLY A 43 40.72 59.58 -16.91
N GLY A 44 39.67 60.40 -16.98
CA GLY A 44 39.11 60.83 -18.27
C GLY A 44 37.72 60.33 -18.68
N GLN A 45 36.68 60.88 -18.03
CA GLN A 45 35.29 60.98 -18.54
C GLN A 45 34.48 59.69 -18.71
N ALA A 46 33.17 59.81 -18.47
CA ALA A 46 32.19 58.73 -18.62
C ALA A 46 31.28 58.94 -19.83
N SER A 47 30.80 57.85 -20.43
CA SER A 47 29.54 57.80 -21.20
C SER A 47 29.02 56.36 -21.32
N ALA A 48 27.71 56.22 -21.47
CA ALA A 48 26.94 54.95 -21.52
C ALA A 48 27.42 54.00 -22.65
N ALA A 49 27.15 52.68 -22.68
CA ALA A 49 25.81 52.07 -22.62
C ALA A 49 25.83 50.51 -22.64
N THR A 50 24.74 49.91 -22.16
CA THR A 50 24.10 48.61 -22.56
C THR A 50 24.91 47.34 -22.87
N ASN A 51 24.45 46.23 -22.26
CA ASN A 51 24.79 44.86 -22.63
C ASN A 51 24.50 44.52 -24.11
N TYR A 52 25.34 43.68 -24.70
CA TYR A 52 24.93 42.72 -25.73
C TYR A 52 25.69 41.40 -25.55
N ALA A 53 25.10 40.28 -25.95
CA ALA A 53 25.67 38.94 -25.76
C ALA A 53 25.96 38.24 -27.10
N ALA A 54 26.89 37.27 -27.04
CA ALA A 54 27.22 36.29 -28.07
C ALA A 54 27.77 36.80 -29.42
N THR A 55 29.07 36.62 -29.63
CA THR A 55 29.61 35.84 -30.78
C THR A 55 31.06 35.47 -30.50
N GLY A 56 31.54 34.37 -31.10
CA GLY A 56 32.88 33.84 -30.83
C GLY A 56 33.97 34.55 -31.64
N VAL A 57 34.97 35.10 -30.96
CA VAL A 57 36.25 35.54 -31.53
C VAL A 57 37.37 35.03 -30.62
N ALA A 58 38.49 34.60 -31.19
CA ALA A 58 39.61 34.05 -30.42
C ALA A 58 40.27 35.11 -29.52
N ALA A 59 40.68 34.72 -28.31
CA ALA A 59 41.38 35.61 -27.40
C ALA A 59 42.78 35.95 -27.92
N THR A 60 43.02 37.23 -28.22
CA THR A 60 44.36 37.78 -28.41
C THR A 60 45.03 37.98 -27.04
N PRO A 61 46.20 37.39 -26.77
CA PRO A 61 46.90 37.61 -25.51
C PRO A 61 47.34 39.07 -25.37
N LEU A 62 47.08 39.68 -24.22
CA LEU A 62 47.61 41.01 -23.90
C LEU A 62 49.08 40.88 -23.48
N THR A 63 49.99 40.97 -24.45
CA THR A 63 51.44 40.78 -24.23
C THR A 63 52.05 41.93 -23.42
N LEU A 64 51.97 41.84 -22.09
CA LEU A 64 52.80 42.65 -21.18
C LEU A 64 54.25 42.16 -21.26
N GLY A 65 55.15 43.03 -21.72
CA GLY A 65 56.51 42.67 -22.11
C GLY A 65 57.50 42.49 -20.96
N TYR A 66 57.36 41.44 -20.17
CA TYR A 66 58.49 40.73 -19.51
C TYR A 66 58.08 39.27 -19.26
N GLY A 67 58.86 38.32 -19.79
CA GLY A 67 58.40 36.96 -20.12
C GLY A 67 58.25 35.96 -18.96
N ILE A 68 57.45 36.26 -17.93
CA ILE A 68 57.07 35.29 -16.89
C ILE A 68 55.56 35.38 -16.64
N SER A 69 54.84 34.29 -16.90
CA SER A 69 53.42 34.18 -16.50
C SER A 69 53.30 34.07 -14.98
N PRO A 70 52.33 34.74 -14.32
CA PRO A 70 52.08 34.57 -12.88
C PRO A 70 51.89 33.11 -12.47
N VAL A 71 51.29 32.30 -13.35
CA VAL A 71 51.08 30.85 -13.16
C VAL A 71 52.40 30.09 -12.96
N ASN A 72 53.50 30.53 -13.59
CA ASN A 72 54.80 29.88 -13.43
C ASN A 72 55.39 30.17 -12.05
N VAL A 73 55.28 31.41 -11.55
CA VAL A 73 55.80 31.80 -10.22
C VAL A 73 55.08 31.00 -9.12
N LEU A 74 53.75 30.92 -9.18
CA LEU A 74 52.98 30.17 -8.18
C LEU A 74 53.18 28.65 -8.29
N ASN A 75 53.29 28.07 -9.49
CA ASN A 75 53.65 26.65 -9.63
C ASN A 75 55.06 26.35 -9.11
N THR A 76 56.02 27.29 -9.19
CA THR A 76 57.35 27.12 -8.55
C THR A 76 57.28 27.15 -7.02
N LEU A 77 56.45 28.02 -6.42
CA LEU A 77 56.19 27.97 -4.97
C LEU A 77 55.54 26.65 -4.54
N ALA A 78 54.54 26.16 -5.30
CA ALA A 78 53.89 24.89 -5.04
C ALA A 78 54.87 23.70 -5.14
N ALA A 79 55.70 23.66 -6.18
CA ALA A 79 56.72 22.63 -6.38
C ALA A 79 57.76 22.61 -5.25
N ASN A 80 58.21 23.77 -4.77
CA ASN A 80 59.15 23.88 -3.65
C ASN A 80 58.54 23.50 -2.29
N SER A 81 57.20 23.52 -2.17
CA SER A 81 56.48 23.24 -0.91
C SER A 81 55.94 21.80 -0.83
N PHE A 82 55.63 21.17 -1.96
CA PHE A 82 54.95 19.85 -2.04
C PHE A 82 55.64 18.83 -2.96
N GLY A 83 56.74 19.19 -3.61
CA GLY A 83 57.42 18.35 -4.61
C GLY A 83 56.80 18.49 -6.01
N ALA A 84 57.66 18.57 -7.03
CA ALA A 84 57.33 19.02 -8.39
C ALA A 84 56.36 18.13 -9.21
N SER A 85 55.84 17.05 -8.63
CA SER A 85 54.90 16.11 -9.28
C SER A 85 53.54 15.99 -8.58
N SER A 86 53.33 16.66 -7.44
CA SER A 86 52.22 16.34 -6.53
C SER A 86 51.12 17.41 -6.43
N ALA A 87 51.32 18.62 -6.95
CA ALA A 87 50.32 19.69 -6.93
C ALA A 87 50.39 20.58 -8.18
N SER A 88 49.27 21.21 -8.54
CA SER A 88 49.19 22.19 -9.63
C SER A 88 48.23 23.32 -9.31
N MET A 89 48.50 24.52 -9.86
CA MET A 89 47.60 25.67 -9.82
C MET A 89 47.12 26.06 -11.22
N ALA A 90 45.82 26.33 -11.34
CA ALA A 90 45.18 26.85 -12.55
C ALA A 90 44.41 28.15 -12.25
N LEU A 91 44.38 29.08 -13.22
CA LEU A 91 43.57 30.30 -13.13
C LEU A 91 42.18 30.04 -13.74
N LEU A 92 41.12 30.22 -12.97
CA LEU A 92 39.74 29.99 -13.38
C LEU A 92 39.03 31.33 -13.62
N ASN A 93 38.56 31.55 -14.86
CA ASN A 93 37.81 32.74 -15.28
C ASN A 93 38.44 34.10 -14.90
N GLY A 94 39.77 34.20 -14.91
CA GLY A 94 40.52 35.44 -14.69
C GLY A 94 40.80 35.78 -13.23
N ASP A 95 39.79 35.65 -12.36
CA ASP A 95 39.83 36.21 -11.00
C ASP A 95 40.10 35.19 -9.88
N TYR A 96 40.11 33.88 -10.17
CA TYR A 96 40.23 32.82 -9.15
C TYR A 96 41.38 31.86 -9.43
N PHE A 97 41.97 31.29 -8.37
CA PHE A 97 42.97 30.22 -8.47
C PHE A 97 42.44 28.90 -7.91
N GLN A 98 42.56 27.84 -8.68
CA GLN A 98 42.26 26.47 -8.28
C GLN A 98 43.57 25.73 -7.92
N PHE A 99 43.65 25.18 -6.72
CA PHE A 99 44.68 24.21 -6.34
C PHE A 99 44.17 22.78 -6.60
N THR A 100 45.04 21.92 -7.13
CA THR A 100 44.80 20.47 -7.26
C THR A 100 45.99 19.72 -6.65
N VAL A 101 45.74 18.65 -5.90
CA VAL A 101 46.78 17.86 -5.21
C VAL A 101 46.55 16.36 -5.50
N SER A 102 47.63 15.60 -5.66
CA SER A 102 47.60 14.17 -6.00
C SER A 102 47.16 13.30 -4.81
N PRO A 103 46.46 12.15 -5.02
CA PRO A 103 45.73 11.46 -3.94
C PRO A 103 46.57 10.67 -2.89
N ALA A 104 47.87 10.93 -2.76
CA ALA A 104 48.85 9.94 -2.26
C ALA A 104 49.71 10.38 -1.05
N ALA A 105 49.22 11.29 -0.20
CA ALA A 105 49.80 11.51 1.14
C ALA A 105 48.80 12.18 2.11
N ASN A 106 49.06 12.06 3.42
CA ASN A 106 48.50 12.97 4.42
C ASN A 106 49.29 14.29 4.37
N TYR A 107 48.60 15.43 4.33
CA TYR A 107 49.25 16.76 4.28
C TYR A 107 48.94 17.59 5.52
N SER A 108 49.98 18.09 6.18
CA SER A 108 49.87 19.07 7.27
C SER A 108 50.11 20.48 6.73
N LEU A 109 49.08 21.34 6.73
CA LEU A 109 49.20 22.74 6.33
C LEU A 109 49.79 23.59 7.47
N SER A 110 51.11 23.77 7.44
CA SER A 110 51.81 24.73 8.31
C SER A 110 51.98 26.06 7.59
N PHE A 111 51.29 27.11 8.04
CA PHE A 111 51.47 28.46 7.52
C PHE A 111 52.72 29.12 8.13
N SER A 112 53.84 29.08 7.43
CA SER A 112 54.94 30.03 7.66
C SER A 112 54.54 31.43 7.17
N ALA A 113 55.02 32.48 7.83
CA ALA A 113 54.70 33.85 7.44
C ALA A 113 55.22 34.18 6.03
N LEU A 114 54.37 34.77 5.19
CA LEU A 114 54.80 35.46 3.98
C LEU A 114 55.32 36.84 4.38
N ASP A 115 56.62 37.06 4.23
CA ASP A 115 57.21 38.40 4.35
C ASP A 115 56.65 39.36 3.29
N SER A 116 56.68 40.66 3.61
CA SER A 116 56.23 41.81 2.77
C SER A 116 54.72 41.99 2.55
N ILE A 117 53.99 42.33 3.63
CA ILE A 117 52.71 43.06 3.51
C ILE A 117 53.00 44.54 3.21
N PHE A 118 52.64 45.02 2.02
CA PHE A 118 52.66 46.45 1.69
C PHE A 118 51.46 47.18 2.30
N TYR A 119 51.72 48.02 3.31
CA TYR A 119 50.73 48.94 3.85
C TYR A 119 50.55 50.18 2.96
N ARG A 120 49.30 50.64 2.81
CA ARG A 120 48.98 52.02 2.40
C ARG A 120 47.88 52.59 3.28
N THR A 121 48.22 53.64 4.04
CA THR A 121 47.30 54.36 4.90
C THR A 121 46.45 55.36 4.10
N THR A 122 45.13 55.19 4.11
CA THR A 122 44.18 56.14 3.51
C THR A 122 43.91 57.32 4.44
N ASN A 123 44.74 58.37 4.35
CA ASN A 123 44.36 59.79 4.50
C ASN A 123 45.58 60.69 4.30
N GLY A 124 45.53 61.61 3.32
CA GLY A 124 46.67 62.44 2.97
C GLY A 124 46.82 63.70 3.82
N ARG A 125 47.86 63.75 4.67
CA ARG A 125 48.54 64.97 5.19
C ARG A 125 49.99 64.64 5.58
N THR A 126 50.82 65.67 5.78
CA THR A 126 52.27 65.61 5.48
C THR A 126 53.22 65.75 6.68
N SER A 127 54.17 64.81 6.79
CA SER A 127 55.55 64.94 7.34
C SER A 127 56.27 63.59 7.14
N ALA A 128 57.41 63.44 6.45
CA ALA A 128 58.74 64.07 6.56
C ALA A 128 59.50 63.65 7.84
N GLY A 129 60.70 63.05 7.82
CA GLY A 129 61.57 62.57 6.71
C GLY A 129 61.95 61.08 6.86
N TRP A 130 62.88 60.49 6.11
CA TRP A 130 64.00 61.05 5.32
C TRP A 130 63.97 60.60 3.84
N TYR A 131 64.75 61.27 2.99
CA TYR A 131 64.94 60.96 1.56
C TYR A 131 66.38 60.52 1.28
N TRP A 132 66.56 59.63 0.29
CA TRP A 132 67.42 59.90 -0.87
C TRP A 132 66.85 59.21 -2.12
N ASN A 133 67.37 59.55 -3.30
CA ASN A 133 66.55 59.65 -4.52
C ASN A 133 67.13 58.89 -5.73
N ARG A 134 66.21 58.48 -6.62
CA ARG A 134 66.28 58.19 -8.07
C ARG A 134 67.57 57.72 -8.79
N ASP A 135 67.30 56.99 -9.87
CA ASP A 135 68.09 56.80 -11.10
C ASP A 135 69.13 55.64 -11.16
N ASN A 136 68.61 54.49 -11.58
CA ASN A 136 69.20 53.53 -12.54
C ASN A 136 70.28 52.51 -12.12
N TYR A 137 70.23 51.40 -12.87
CA TYR A 137 71.12 50.23 -12.95
C TYR A 137 71.19 49.28 -11.75
N ALA A 138 70.82 48.02 -12.02
CA ALA A 138 71.02 46.89 -11.13
C ALA A 138 72.39 46.22 -11.40
N THR A 139 73.04 45.79 -10.32
CA THR A 139 74.10 44.77 -10.32
C THR A 139 73.83 43.79 -9.18
N ALA A 140 74.09 42.49 -9.39
CA ALA A 140 73.74 41.43 -8.44
C ALA A 140 74.99 40.79 -7.82
N LEU A 141 75.11 40.85 -6.50
CA LEU A 141 76.03 40.12 -5.62
C LEU A 141 75.48 40.20 -4.18
N ALA A 142 75.66 39.24 -3.28
CA ALA A 142 75.93 37.80 -3.43
C ALA A 142 75.55 37.07 -2.11
N SER A 143 75.63 35.75 -2.11
CA SER A 143 75.28 34.84 -0.99
C SER A 143 76.06 35.05 0.31
N THR A 144 75.36 34.90 1.45
CA THR A 144 75.77 34.28 2.74
C THR A 144 74.51 34.25 3.63
N ASP A 145 74.20 33.26 4.47
CA ASP A 145 74.93 32.04 4.88
C ASP A 145 74.00 30.80 4.96
N SER A 146 74.59 29.61 5.13
CA SER A 146 73.86 28.34 5.22
C SER A 146 73.47 27.94 6.64
N VAL A 147 72.21 27.53 6.79
CA VAL A 147 71.57 26.72 7.84
C VAL A 147 72.50 26.03 8.86
N SER A 148 72.15 26.13 10.15
CA SER A 148 72.27 25.00 11.07
C SER A 148 70.93 24.75 11.79
N THR A 149 70.61 23.49 12.03
CA THR A 149 69.40 23.06 12.75
C THR A 149 69.73 22.80 14.22
N ASN A 150 68.73 22.89 15.10
CA ASN A 150 68.84 22.33 16.44
C ASN A 150 67.58 21.52 16.76
N ALA A 151 67.76 20.41 17.47
CA ALA A 151 66.72 19.40 17.68
C ALA A 151 65.93 19.66 18.97
N GLY A 152 64.61 19.85 18.83
CA GLY A 152 63.69 20.05 19.94
C GLY A 152 62.35 20.57 19.42
N GLY A 153 61.31 19.74 19.47
CA GLY A 153 60.00 20.02 18.87
C GLY A 153 59.14 21.02 19.64
N ALA A 154 59.59 22.27 19.78
CA ALA A 154 58.83 23.37 20.35
C ALA A 154 58.45 24.40 19.26
N PRO A 155 57.20 24.90 19.21
CA PRO A 155 56.81 25.90 18.22
C PRO A 155 57.46 27.27 18.49
N LEU A 156 57.89 27.94 17.42
CA LEU A 156 58.39 29.31 17.45
C LEU A 156 57.24 30.30 17.73
N ASN A 157 57.22 30.86 18.95
CA ASN A 157 56.27 31.91 19.33
C ASN A 157 56.61 33.25 18.67
N VAL A 158 55.94 33.57 17.57
CA VAL A 158 56.02 34.89 16.92
C VAL A 158 55.01 35.85 17.56
N THR A 159 55.52 36.91 18.21
CA THR A 159 54.67 37.91 18.88
C THR A 159 54.45 39.12 17.98
N PHE A 160 53.22 39.36 17.54
CA PHE A 160 52.85 40.54 16.76
C PHE A 160 52.42 41.70 17.67
N ALA A 161 52.90 42.91 17.38
CA ALA A 161 52.49 44.13 18.07
C ALA A 161 51.16 44.67 17.51
N SER A 162 50.16 44.81 18.38
CA SER A 162 48.81 45.31 18.03
C SER A 162 48.78 46.82 17.79
N ASN A 163 48.01 47.29 16.80
CA ASN A 163 47.56 48.70 16.76
C ASN A 163 46.33 48.99 15.85
N ALA A 164 45.29 48.13 15.90
CA ALA A 164 43.91 48.47 15.49
C ALA A 164 42.94 47.38 15.99
N ALA A 165 41.70 47.75 16.33
CA ALA A 165 40.66 46.79 16.68
C ALA A 165 39.71 46.56 15.50
N THR A 166 39.81 45.40 14.86
CA THR A 166 38.90 44.93 13.79
C THR A 166 38.54 43.46 14.00
N THR A 167 37.25 43.18 14.22
CA THR A 167 36.73 41.80 14.31
C THR A 167 36.82 41.09 12.96
N MET A 168 37.60 40.01 12.90
CA MET A 168 37.79 39.23 11.67
C MET A 168 36.69 38.17 11.54
N THR A 169 35.74 38.39 10.63
CA THR A 169 34.63 37.46 10.36
C THR A 169 35.08 36.20 9.63
N THR A 170 34.77 35.04 10.22
CA THR A 170 34.75 33.67 9.66
C THR A 170 35.23 33.47 8.23
N PHE A 171 36.30 32.69 8.05
CA PHE A 171 36.52 31.97 6.79
C PHE A 171 35.32 31.04 6.49
N ARG A 172 34.75 31.17 5.30
CA ARG A 172 33.82 30.19 4.73
C ARG A 172 34.41 29.68 3.42
N ALA A 173 34.85 28.42 3.40
CA ALA A 173 35.02 27.71 2.15
C ALA A 173 33.63 27.42 1.56
N ALA A 174 33.40 27.83 0.31
CA ALA A 174 32.18 27.49 -0.42
C ALA A 174 32.49 26.36 -1.41
N ALA A 175 31.61 25.37 -1.49
CA ALA A 175 31.71 24.25 -2.42
C ALA A 175 30.34 23.96 -3.07
N TRP A 176 30.37 23.63 -4.36
CA TRP A 176 29.26 23.11 -5.15
C TRP A 176 29.80 21.89 -5.92
N GLY A 177 29.07 20.79 -5.93
CA GLY A 177 29.43 19.58 -6.66
C GLY A 177 30.29 18.58 -5.86
N ASP A 178 29.67 17.45 -5.53
CA ASP A 178 30.20 16.09 -5.52
C ASP A 178 31.61 15.82 -4.94
N GLY A 179 31.64 15.13 -3.79
CA GLY A 179 32.73 14.21 -3.41
C GLY A 179 33.72 14.65 -2.33
N TRP A 180 33.83 15.94 -2.02
CA TRP A 180 34.82 16.46 -1.07
C TRP A 180 34.19 17.10 0.18
N ASN A 181 34.04 16.31 1.25
CA ASN A 181 33.48 16.75 2.53
C ASN A 181 34.58 16.99 3.59
N GLN A 182 34.74 18.23 4.04
CA GLN A 182 35.72 18.61 5.07
C GLN A 182 35.15 18.50 6.49
N GLY A 183 35.93 17.92 7.41
CA GLY A 183 35.70 18.01 8.85
C GLY A 183 36.25 19.32 9.44
N ALA A 184 35.55 20.44 9.25
CA ALA A 184 35.98 21.74 9.73
C ALA A 184 35.63 21.96 11.21
N THR A 185 36.51 21.56 12.13
CA THR A 185 36.42 21.90 13.56
C THR A 185 36.48 23.43 13.72
N ALA A 186 35.58 24.00 14.51
CA ALA A 186 35.54 25.45 14.73
C ALA A 186 36.78 25.94 15.49
N ILE A 187 37.52 26.88 14.91
CA ILE A 187 38.68 27.51 15.57
C ILE A 187 38.16 28.45 16.66
N SER A 188 38.14 27.98 17.92
CA SER A 188 37.73 28.77 19.08
C SER A 188 38.88 29.62 19.62
N ALA A 189 38.84 30.92 19.40
CA ALA A 189 39.76 31.87 20.01
C ALA A 189 39.47 32.05 21.51
N THR A 190 40.12 31.27 22.35
CA THR A 190 39.95 31.33 23.82
C THR A 190 40.90 32.37 24.41
N GLY A 191 40.42 33.61 24.56
CA GLY A 191 41.20 34.72 25.11
C GLY A 191 40.38 35.56 26.08
N GLY A 192 40.82 35.62 27.34
CA GLY A 192 40.30 36.60 28.31
C GLY A 192 40.72 38.02 27.96
N THR A 193 39.99 39.01 28.48
CA THR A 193 40.31 40.44 28.27
C THR A 193 41.77 40.74 28.63
N ASN A 194 42.51 41.32 27.68
CA ASN A 194 43.94 41.66 27.76
C ASN A 194 44.94 40.48 27.74
N GLN A 195 44.60 39.35 27.11
CA GLN A 195 45.60 38.38 26.64
C GLN A 195 45.55 38.19 25.12
N ASN A 196 46.72 37.96 24.52
CA ASN A 196 46.90 37.91 23.07
C ASN A 196 46.32 36.59 22.51
N PRO A 197 45.29 36.61 21.62
CA PRO A 197 44.58 35.39 21.22
C PRO A 197 45.45 34.53 20.28
N SER A 198 45.96 33.41 20.79
CA SER A 198 46.67 32.41 19.99
C SER A 198 45.71 31.64 19.09
N LEU A 199 45.80 31.82 17.77
CA LEU A 199 45.18 30.89 16.81
C LEU A 199 45.99 29.58 16.79
N SER A 200 45.67 28.69 17.72
CA SER A 200 46.13 27.30 17.72
C SER A 200 44.98 26.40 17.27
N GLY A 201 45.13 25.76 16.11
CA GLY A 201 44.10 24.88 15.55
C GLY A 201 44.64 24.05 14.38
N THR A 202 44.75 22.75 14.59
CA THR A 202 45.17 21.78 13.56
C THR A 202 43.96 21.30 12.76
N ALA A 203 43.82 21.78 11.53
CA ALA A 203 42.83 21.28 10.58
C ALA A 203 43.36 20.02 9.88
N THR A 204 43.09 18.84 10.44
CA THR A 204 43.59 17.56 9.92
C THR A 204 42.84 17.13 8.65
N LEU A 205 43.33 17.55 7.49
CA LEU A 205 42.85 17.08 6.18
C LEU A 205 43.31 15.63 5.90
N ARG A 206 42.66 14.67 6.56
CA ARG A 206 42.78 13.24 6.23
C ARG A 206 41.64 12.79 5.31
N ALA A 207 41.89 11.74 4.54
CA ALA A 207 40.83 11.04 3.83
C ALA A 207 39.90 10.31 4.82
N ALA A 208 38.65 10.09 4.41
CA ALA A 208 37.74 9.19 5.08
C ALA A 208 38.34 7.78 5.16
N SER A 209 38.34 7.17 6.35
CA SER A 209 39.11 5.96 6.64
C SER A 209 38.30 4.96 7.47
N THR A 210 38.96 3.91 7.97
CA THR A 210 38.38 2.99 8.96
C THR A 210 39.03 3.26 10.31
N LEU A 211 38.24 3.73 11.28
CA LEU A 211 38.69 3.94 12.64
C LEU A 211 38.27 2.76 13.52
N THR A 212 39.20 2.27 14.34
CA THR A 212 38.95 1.21 15.33
C THR A 212 38.95 1.81 16.73
N TRP A 213 37.91 1.53 17.50
CA TRP A 213 37.81 1.90 18.92
C TRP A 213 38.88 1.19 19.75
N ILE A 214 39.53 1.94 20.63
CA ILE A 214 40.51 1.42 21.61
C ILE A 214 40.13 1.81 23.04
N GLY A 215 39.59 3.02 23.24
CA GLY A 215 39.02 3.46 24.53
C GLY A 215 40.05 3.96 25.57
N ASP A 216 41.28 4.21 25.16
CA ASP A 216 42.45 4.45 26.03
C ASP A 216 42.32 5.67 26.97
N LEU A 217 41.44 6.65 26.71
CA LEU A 217 41.32 7.88 27.50
C LEU A 217 40.31 7.82 28.66
N PHE A 218 39.64 6.69 28.90
CA PHE A 218 38.66 6.50 30.01
C PHE A 218 37.43 7.43 30.01
N THR A 219 37.26 8.33 29.05
CA THR A 219 36.13 9.27 28.95
C THR A 219 34.96 8.75 28.10
N GLY A 220 35.21 7.81 27.19
CA GLY A 220 34.19 7.30 26.25
C GLY A 220 33.76 8.30 25.16
N ASN A 221 34.27 9.53 25.16
CA ASN A 221 33.89 10.54 24.19
C ASN A 221 34.61 10.35 22.84
N TRP A 222 33.87 10.38 21.73
CA TRP A 222 34.42 10.10 20.40
C TRP A 222 35.43 11.13 19.90
N ASN A 223 35.38 12.38 20.40
CA ASN A 223 36.25 13.47 19.96
C ASN A 223 37.42 13.76 20.92
N ASP A 224 37.61 12.93 21.96
CA ASP A 224 38.73 13.14 22.88
C ASP A 224 40.06 12.72 22.25
N TYR A 225 40.97 13.70 22.22
CA TYR A 225 42.30 13.62 21.65
C TYR A 225 43.28 14.32 22.60
N GLU A 226 44.20 13.57 23.19
CA GLU A 226 45.22 14.14 24.08
C GLU A 226 46.53 14.38 23.32
N SER A 227 46.71 15.61 22.84
CA SER A 227 47.85 16.03 22.02
C SER A 227 49.21 15.89 22.72
N THR A 228 49.22 15.87 24.06
CA THR A 228 50.40 15.76 24.93
C THR A 228 51.00 14.37 25.00
N ASN A 229 50.15 13.32 24.99
CA ASN A 229 50.60 11.93 25.22
C ASN A 229 50.35 11.00 24.02
N ALA A 230 49.69 11.50 22.97
CA ALA A 230 49.26 10.69 21.82
C ALA A 230 48.34 9.52 22.23
N TYR A 231 47.38 9.81 23.10
CA TYR A 231 46.23 8.95 23.38
C TYR A 231 44.94 9.54 22.78
N GLY A 232 44.00 8.67 22.44
CA GLY A 232 42.71 8.99 21.87
C GLY A 232 41.84 7.75 21.91
N ASN A 233 40.52 7.89 21.89
CA ASN A 233 39.64 6.72 21.97
C ASN A 233 39.58 5.88 20.67
N TRP A 234 40.24 6.34 19.60
CA TRP A 234 40.31 5.73 18.27
C TRP A 234 41.76 5.53 17.80
N ASN A 235 42.00 4.49 17.01
CA ASN A 235 43.32 4.16 16.46
C ASN A 235 43.99 5.33 15.68
N GLY A 236 45.30 5.47 15.90
CA GLY A 236 46.07 6.60 15.36
C GLY A 236 45.63 7.97 15.89
N ASN A 237 44.83 8.01 16.97
CA ASN A 237 44.32 9.21 17.63
C ASN A 237 43.49 10.11 16.71
N ASN A 238 42.72 9.52 15.80
CA ASN A 238 41.88 10.26 14.85
C ASN A 238 40.46 10.44 15.39
N THR A 239 39.99 11.68 15.55
CA THR A 239 38.58 11.95 15.83
C THR A 239 37.71 11.61 14.60
N PRO A 240 36.52 10.98 14.75
CA PRO A 240 35.64 10.63 13.64
C PRO A 240 35.21 11.82 12.78
N MET A 241 35.20 11.63 11.46
CA MET A 241 34.77 12.63 10.48
C MET A 241 33.79 12.05 9.45
N ASN A 242 33.24 12.93 8.61
CA ASN A 242 32.30 12.54 7.56
C ASN A 242 32.97 11.61 6.54
N GLY A 243 32.31 10.50 6.23
CA GLY A 243 32.77 9.44 5.34
C GLY A 243 33.45 8.25 6.03
N ASP A 244 33.81 8.34 7.31
CA ASP A 244 34.50 7.25 8.02
C ASP A 244 33.64 5.99 8.18
N THR A 245 34.31 4.84 8.24
CA THR A 245 33.75 3.62 8.85
C THR A 245 34.26 3.51 10.29
N LEU A 246 33.35 3.32 11.24
CA LEU A 246 33.71 3.09 12.65
C LEU A 246 33.62 1.60 12.98
N VAL A 247 34.67 1.08 13.60
CA VAL A 247 34.81 -0.32 14.02
C VAL A 247 34.95 -0.37 15.53
N PHE A 248 33.97 -0.96 16.20
CA PHE A 248 34.02 -1.22 17.64
C PHE A 248 34.56 -2.62 17.88
N ALA A 249 35.57 -2.73 18.75
CA ALA A 249 36.27 -3.97 19.07
C ALA A 249 36.73 -3.95 20.54
N GLY A 250 36.92 -5.14 21.13
CA GLY A 250 37.24 -5.28 22.54
C GLY A 250 36.07 -4.91 23.47
N ALA A 251 36.28 -5.11 24.78
CA ALA A 251 35.27 -4.89 25.82
C ALA A 251 35.61 -3.71 26.76
N TRP A 252 36.46 -2.78 26.31
CA TRP A 252 36.91 -1.62 27.10
C TRP A 252 36.13 -0.36 26.72
N MET A 253 35.76 0.44 27.73
CA MET A 253 35.03 1.69 27.58
C MET A 253 33.81 1.57 26.65
N THR A 254 32.95 0.59 26.88
CA THR A 254 31.86 0.26 25.95
C THR A 254 30.69 1.26 25.99
N ASN A 255 30.54 2.01 27.08
CA ASN A 255 29.70 3.21 27.12
C ASN A 255 30.44 4.36 26.41
N THR A 256 29.94 4.79 25.25
CA THR A 256 30.58 5.82 24.42
C THR A 256 29.61 6.93 24.01
N THR A 257 30.14 8.09 23.68
CA THR A 257 29.36 9.28 23.33
C THR A 257 29.87 9.95 22.06
N ASN A 258 29.00 10.01 21.04
CA ASN A 258 29.20 10.87 19.89
C ASN A 258 28.98 12.35 20.29
N SER A 259 30.07 13.11 20.43
CA SER A 259 29.99 14.57 20.61
C SER A 259 30.05 15.35 19.30
N SER A 260 30.24 14.70 18.14
CA SER A 260 30.24 15.38 16.84
C SER A 260 28.83 15.77 16.39
N SER A 261 28.62 17.07 16.18
CA SER A 261 27.40 17.60 15.58
C SER A 261 27.32 17.23 14.10
N SER A 262 26.25 16.55 13.67
CA SER A 262 25.98 16.22 12.26
C SER A 262 27.04 15.31 11.58
N LEU A 263 27.55 14.32 12.31
CA LEU A 263 28.48 13.31 11.77
C LEU A 263 27.79 12.41 10.74
N GLN A 264 28.38 12.30 9.54
CA GLN A 264 27.88 11.48 8.42
C GLN A 264 28.83 10.32 8.15
N LEU A 265 28.60 9.17 8.78
CA LEU A 265 29.42 7.97 8.60
C LEU A 265 29.07 7.21 7.31
N LYS A 266 30.06 6.46 6.81
CA LYS A 266 29.83 5.38 5.87
C LYS A 266 29.11 4.24 6.57
N SER A 267 29.73 3.57 7.55
CA SER A 267 29.18 2.39 8.22
C SER A 267 29.69 2.21 9.65
N ILE A 268 28.98 1.40 10.44
CA ILE A 268 29.38 1.01 11.79
C ILE A 268 29.48 -0.52 11.86
N ILE A 269 30.56 -1.05 12.45
CA ILE A 269 30.81 -2.49 12.54
C ILE A 269 31.24 -2.83 13.97
N PHE A 270 30.54 -3.73 14.65
CA PHE A 270 31.01 -4.36 15.88
C PHE A 270 31.68 -5.68 15.50
N THR A 271 32.96 -5.86 15.85
CA THR A 271 33.70 -7.09 15.55
C THR A 271 33.23 -8.25 16.43
N ASN A 272 33.63 -9.48 16.10
CA ASN A 272 33.44 -10.64 16.98
C ASN A 272 34.10 -10.53 18.37
N THR A 273 34.94 -9.52 18.60
CA THR A 273 35.58 -9.22 19.90
C THR A 273 34.96 -8.04 20.63
N ALA A 274 33.94 -7.38 20.08
CA ALA A 274 33.28 -6.25 20.73
C ALA A 274 32.48 -6.69 21.97
N GLY A 275 32.59 -5.93 23.07
CA GLY A 275 31.72 -6.02 24.24
C GLY A 275 30.32 -5.45 23.98
N ASN A 276 29.51 -5.30 25.03
CA ASN A 276 28.20 -4.63 24.94
C ASN A 276 28.39 -3.10 24.93
N PHE A 277 28.37 -2.47 23.75
CA PHE A 277 28.48 -1.02 23.61
C PHE A 277 27.14 -0.32 23.73
N SER A 278 27.14 0.80 24.45
CA SER A 278 26.05 1.77 24.46
C SER A 278 26.56 3.09 23.89
N ILE A 279 26.12 3.42 22.67
CA ILE A 279 26.45 4.65 21.95
C ILE A 279 25.38 5.70 22.27
N SER A 280 25.81 6.88 22.69
CA SER A 280 24.95 7.98 23.14
C SER A 280 25.37 9.33 22.52
N GLY A 281 24.64 10.40 22.82
CA GLY A 281 24.98 11.75 22.37
C GLY A 281 24.29 12.19 21.09
N ASN A 282 25.03 12.92 20.25
CA ASN A 282 24.50 13.64 19.10
C ASN A 282 23.97 12.74 17.98
N ALA A 283 22.97 13.24 17.27
CA ALA A 283 22.43 12.61 16.07
C ALA A 283 23.50 12.42 14.99
N MET A 284 23.39 11.32 14.26
CA MET A 284 24.35 10.91 13.22
C MET A 284 23.63 10.35 12.00
N THR A 285 24.26 10.45 10.83
CA THR A 285 23.82 9.81 9.59
C THR A 285 24.73 8.61 9.28
N VAL A 286 24.17 7.52 8.78
CA VAL A 286 24.90 6.34 8.28
C VAL A 286 24.43 6.03 6.86
N SER A 287 25.31 5.55 5.98
CA SER A 287 25.00 5.40 4.53
C SER A 287 25.27 4.00 3.95
N ASN A 288 25.89 3.10 4.72
CA ASN A 288 26.30 1.75 4.31
C ASN A 288 26.13 0.74 5.46
N GLY A 289 25.16 0.98 6.35
CA GLY A 289 24.70 0.01 7.33
C GLY A 289 25.43 -0.03 8.67
N ILE A 290 24.87 -0.87 9.55
CA ILE A 290 25.33 -1.14 10.91
C ILE A 290 25.36 -2.67 11.06
N VAL A 291 26.47 -3.27 11.45
CA VAL A 291 26.62 -4.74 11.53
C VAL A 291 27.12 -5.16 12.90
N ASN A 292 26.43 -6.10 13.56
CA ASN A 292 26.90 -6.72 14.80
C ASN A 292 27.43 -8.14 14.53
N LEU A 293 28.75 -8.29 14.49
CA LEU A 293 29.45 -9.57 14.40
C LEU A 293 29.85 -10.13 15.79
N SER A 294 29.51 -9.44 16.88
CA SER A 294 29.74 -9.88 18.25
C SER A 294 28.58 -10.71 18.78
N ALA A 295 28.85 -11.58 19.76
CA ALA A 295 27.81 -12.27 20.53
C ALA A 295 27.16 -11.37 21.62
N ASN A 296 27.54 -10.10 21.71
CA ASN A 296 27.00 -9.14 22.67
C ASN A 296 25.91 -8.28 22.00
N GLY A 297 24.88 -7.90 22.74
CA GLY A 297 23.95 -6.85 22.30
C GLY A 297 24.65 -5.51 22.16
N GLN A 298 24.15 -4.65 21.26
CA GLN A 298 24.69 -3.30 21.03
C GLN A 298 23.56 -2.27 21.04
N THR A 299 23.75 -1.14 21.73
CA THR A 299 22.69 -0.15 21.98
C THR A 299 23.03 1.22 21.38
N PHE A 300 22.08 1.79 20.62
CA PHE A 300 22.12 3.14 20.08
C PHE A 300 21.05 4.01 20.77
N SER A 301 21.50 4.95 21.61
CA SER A 301 20.65 5.94 22.30
C SER A 301 20.57 7.28 21.55
N ASN A 302 21.51 7.52 20.63
CA ASN A 302 21.48 8.66 19.71
C ASN A 302 20.42 8.46 18.61
N GLN A 303 19.97 9.54 17.97
CA GLN A 303 19.21 9.44 16.72
C GLN A 303 20.12 8.92 15.59
N VAL A 304 19.61 7.99 14.79
CA VAL A 304 20.26 7.48 13.57
C VAL A 304 19.46 7.93 12.35
N THR A 305 20.11 8.56 11.39
CA THR A 305 19.52 8.98 10.11
C THR A 305 20.09 8.16 8.96
N LEU A 306 19.26 7.77 7.99
CA LEU A 306 19.73 7.05 6.80
C LEU A 306 20.16 8.04 5.70
N GLY A 307 21.43 8.00 5.31
CA GLY A 307 21.96 8.75 4.16
C GLY A 307 21.70 8.06 2.81
N ALA A 308 21.50 6.74 2.82
CA ALA A 308 21.12 5.93 1.66
C ALA A 308 20.24 4.73 2.09
N ALA A 309 19.68 4.00 1.12
CA ALA A 309 19.06 2.70 1.38
C ALA A 309 20.10 1.68 1.84
N GLN A 310 19.88 1.00 2.97
CA GLN A 310 20.91 0.18 3.63
C GLN A 310 20.34 -0.86 4.59
N THR A 311 21.21 -1.74 5.08
CA THR A 311 20.88 -2.82 6.03
C THR A 311 21.49 -2.57 7.40
N PHE A 312 20.71 -2.76 8.47
CA PHE A 312 21.23 -3.02 9.82
C PHE A 312 21.12 -4.52 10.10
N ASP A 313 22.22 -5.15 10.51
CA ASP A 313 22.36 -6.61 10.55
C ASP A 313 22.78 -7.10 11.96
N ALA A 314 21.83 -7.72 12.66
CA ALA A 314 22.02 -8.40 13.95
C ALA A 314 22.61 -9.81 13.71
N SER A 315 23.81 -9.85 13.12
CA SER A 315 24.42 -11.06 12.58
C SER A 315 24.67 -12.11 13.67
N ALA A 316 25.44 -11.77 14.70
CA ALA A 316 25.84 -12.69 15.78
C ALA A 316 25.29 -12.32 17.17
N GLY A 317 24.66 -11.16 17.31
CA GLY A 317 24.11 -10.65 18.56
C GLY A 317 23.14 -9.49 18.32
N GLU A 318 22.40 -9.08 19.35
CA GLU A 318 21.27 -8.17 19.23
C GLU A 318 21.65 -6.73 18.86
N LEU A 319 20.70 -6.00 18.25
CA LEU A 319 20.77 -4.56 18.01
C LEU A 319 19.59 -3.85 18.70
N THR A 320 19.87 -2.84 19.54
CA THR A 320 18.84 -2.03 20.19
C THR A 320 18.96 -0.57 19.79
N PHE A 321 17.90 -0.01 19.22
CA PHE A 321 17.79 1.42 18.89
C PHE A 321 16.81 2.09 19.86
N ALA A 322 17.36 2.61 20.96
CA ALA A 322 16.64 3.41 21.94
C ALA A 322 16.42 4.85 21.45
N GLY A 323 17.35 5.38 20.66
CA GLY A 323 17.17 6.63 19.93
C GLY A 323 16.32 6.46 18.66
N ALA A 324 15.75 7.57 18.19
CA ALA A 324 14.88 7.59 17.01
C ALA A 324 15.62 7.19 15.71
N ILE A 325 14.91 6.61 14.75
CA ILE A 325 15.44 6.32 13.40
C ILE A 325 14.73 7.20 12.36
N ASN A 326 15.46 8.13 11.75
CA ASN A 326 14.96 8.88 10.61
C ASN A 326 15.39 8.20 9.30
N ASN A 327 14.44 7.55 8.62
CA ASN A 327 14.73 6.91 7.35
C ASN A 327 14.98 7.90 6.20
N ASN A 328 14.60 9.18 6.36
CA ASN A 328 14.94 10.27 5.44
C ASN A 328 14.57 9.99 3.96
N GLY A 329 13.52 9.20 3.71
CA GLY A 329 13.12 8.78 2.35
C GLY A 329 13.79 7.50 1.83
N ASN A 330 14.79 6.99 2.55
CA ASN A 330 15.52 5.76 2.19
C ASN A 330 14.86 4.49 2.73
N GLN A 331 15.06 3.38 2.02
CA GLN A 331 14.65 2.06 2.46
C GLN A 331 15.57 1.55 3.58
N LEU A 332 15.01 1.28 4.76
CA LEU A 332 15.71 0.50 5.80
C LEU A 332 15.50 -0.99 5.55
N THR A 333 16.56 -1.79 5.70
CA THR A 333 16.46 -3.24 5.86
C THR A 333 16.97 -3.64 7.23
N ILE A 334 16.22 -4.45 7.98
CA ILE A 334 16.68 -5.13 9.19
C ILE A 334 16.93 -6.59 8.83
N SER A 335 18.08 -7.10 9.24
CA SER A 335 18.62 -8.43 8.90
C SER A 335 19.27 -9.08 10.14
N GLY A 336 19.62 -10.36 10.03
CA GLY A 336 20.37 -11.10 11.05
C GLY A 336 19.61 -12.33 11.56
N SER A 337 20.35 -13.20 12.26
CA SER A 337 19.76 -14.33 13.01
C SER A 337 19.37 -13.96 14.44
N ASN A 338 19.78 -12.78 14.93
CA ASN A 338 19.51 -12.29 16.27
C ASN A 338 18.51 -11.13 16.25
N ASN A 339 17.95 -10.80 17.42
CA ASN A 339 16.85 -9.86 17.53
C ASN A 339 17.30 -8.40 17.33
N THR A 340 16.41 -7.59 16.78
CA THR A 340 16.55 -6.13 16.71
C THR A 340 15.36 -5.46 17.40
N THR A 341 15.63 -4.61 18.39
CA THR A 341 14.60 -3.84 19.09
C THR A 341 14.70 -2.37 18.70
N VAL A 342 13.62 -1.76 18.22
CA VAL A 342 13.53 -0.33 17.94
C VAL A 342 12.54 0.29 18.91
N SER A 343 13.08 0.91 19.98
CA SER A 343 12.32 1.60 21.03
C SER A 343 12.16 3.09 20.76
N GLY A 344 13.05 3.70 19.98
CA GLY A 344 12.87 5.05 19.48
C GLY A 344 11.88 5.12 18.31
N ALA A 345 11.19 6.25 18.16
CA ALA A 345 10.25 6.44 17.05
C ALA A 345 10.95 6.43 15.68
N MET A 346 10.33 5.78 14.68
CA MET A 346 10.78 5.76 13.29
C MET A 346 9.97 6.74 12.43
N SER A 347 10.66 7.55 11.62
CA SER A 347 10.06 8.63 10.83
C SER A 347 10.67 8.74 9.43
N GLY A 348 9.96 9.44 8.52
CA GLY A 348 10.46 9.79 7.19
C GLY A 348 9.74 9.08 6.04
N ALA A 349 9.99 9.51 4.79
CA ALA A 349 9.20 9.07 3.65
C ALA A 349 9.49 7.63 3.16
N GLY A 350 10.56 7.01 3.65
CA GLY A 350 11.04 5.70 3.21
C GLY A 350 10.29 4.53 3.83
N GLY A 351 10.59 3.32 3.34
CA GLY A 351 10.01 2.06 3.81
C GLY A 351 10.89 1.28 4.79
N LEU A 352 10.33 0.17 5.27
CA LEU A 352 10.99 -0.82 6.13
C LEU A 352 10.93 -2.20 5.47
N THR A 353 12.04 -2.93 5.47
CA THR A 353 12.11 -4.34 5.07
C THR A 353 12.66 -5.13 6.24
N LYS A 354 12.04 -6.25 6.60
CA LYS A 354 12.56 -7.19 7.58
C LYS A 354 12.88 -8.52 6.91
N THR A 355 14.14 -8.94 7.01
CA THR A 355 14.68 -10.21 6.52
C THR A 355 15.51 -10.89 7.62
N GLY A 356 16.07 -12.08 7.35
CA GLY A 356 16.75 -12.90 8.36
C GLY A 356 15.78 -13.47 9.41
N ASP A 357 16.27 -14.40 10.22
CA ASP A 357 15.44 -15.22 11.10
C ASP A 357 15.05 -14.54 12.42
N GLY A 358 15.86 -13.60 12.91
CA GLY A 358 15.65 -12.92 14.19
C GLY A 358 14.35 -12.11 14.25
N GLU A 359 13.90 -11.75 15.46
CA GLU A 359 12.72 -10.90 15.65
C GLU A 359 13.06 -9.41 15.42
N LEU A 360 12.15 -8.65 14.83
CA LEU A 360 12.15 -7.18 14.89
C LEU A 360 10.98 -6.69 15.74
N SER A 361 11.28 -6.04 16.88
CA SER A 361 10.27 -5.41 17.72
C SER A 361 10.24 -3.89 17.51
N LEU A 362 9.06 -3.34 17.21
CA LEU A 362 8.84 -1.91 17.00
C LEU A 362 7.96 -1.35 18.14
N ALA A 363 8.60 -0.86 19.20
CA ALA A 363 7.89 -0.50 20.44
C ALA A 363 7.19 0.87 20.40
N ALA A 364 7.59 1.76 19.50
CA ALA A 364 7.12 3.14 19.44
C ALA A 364 5.94 3.38 18.49
N SER A 365 5.22 4.49 18.71
CA SER A 365 4.35 5.09 17.69
C SER A 365 5.22 5.65 16.55
N ASN A 366 5.11 5.06 15.37
CA ASN A 366 5.95 5.41 14.23
C ASN A 366 5.18 6.26 13.20
N SER A 367 5.92 7.06 12.42
CA SER A 367 5.36 8.06 11.50
C SER A 367 6.02 8.05 10.11
N PHE A 368 6.64 6.93 9.73
CA PHE A 368 7.15 6.75 8.38
C PHE A 368 6.01 6.42 7.38
N SER A 369 6.16 6.82 6.12
CA SER A 369 5.08 6.69 5.12
C SER A 369 5.30 5.60 4.06
N GLY A 370 6.52 5.07 3.92
CA GLY A 370 6.76 3.92 3.05
C GLY A 370 6.21 2.63 3.63
N GLY A 371 6.02 1.62 2.78
CA GLY A 371 5.51 0.31 3.19
C GLY A 371 6.46 -0.45 4.12
N THR A 372 5.90 -1.38 4.89
CA THR A 372 6.63 -2.41 5.63
C THR A 372 6.53 -3.74 4.89
N LEU A 373 7.67 -4.30 4.48
CA LEU A 373 7.77 -5.60 3.82
C LEU A 373 8.45 -6.62 4.73
N LEU A 374 7.72 -7.63 5.15
CA LEU A 374 8.23 -8.74 5.94
C LEU A 374 8.58 -9.92 5.03
N ASN A 375 9.87 -10.17 4.86
CA ASN A 375 10.46 -11.22 4.00
C ASN A 375 11.16 -12.34 4.79
N GLY A 376 11.36 -12.21 6.09
CA GLY A 376 11.98 -13.24 6.94
C GLY A 376 11.77 -13.01 8.44
N GLY A 377 11.65 -14.10 9.20
CA GLY A 377 11.50 -14.08 10.66
C GLY A 377 10.20 -13.45 11.16
N THR A 378 10.25 -12.91 12.37
CA THR A 378 9.11 -12.30 13.07
C THR A 378 9.22 -10.77 13.11
N LEU A 379 8.07 -10.10 13.06
CA LEU A 379 7.90 -8.67 13.30
C LEU A 379 6.81 -8.46 14.35
N THR A 380 7.11 -7.69 15.40
CA THR A 380 6.24 -7.51 16.58
C THR A 380 5.87 -6.04 16.77
N ALA A 381 4.57 -5.76 16.93
CA ALA A 381 4.05 -4.42 17.18
C ALA A 381 3.99 -4.10 18.69
N GLY A 382 4.66 -3.04 19.14
CA GLY A 382 4.43 -2.47 20.48
C GLY A 382 3.45 -1.30 20.50
N HIS A 383 2.91 -0.88 19.36
CA HIS A 383 1.93 0.20 19.25
C HIS A 383 0.98 0.04 18.05
N ALA A 384 -0.23 0.60 18.14
CA ALA A 384 -1.24 0.60 17.06
C ALA A 384 -0.80 1.34 15.77
N SER A 385 0.29 2.10 15.83
CA SER A 385 0.94 2.80 14.70
C SER A 385 2.40 2.37 14.50
N ALA A 386 2.79 1.17 14.96
CA ALA A 386 4.16 0.66 14.84
C ALA A 386 4.67 0.61 13.39
N PHE A 387 3.77 0.55 12.40
CA PHE A 387 4.12 0.44 10.97
C PHE A 387 3.91 1.74 10.18
N GLY A 388 3.78 2.89 10.87
CA GLY A 388 3.58 4.18 10.22
C GLY A 388 2.27 4.24 9.43
N SER A 389 2.28 4.86 8.25
CA SER A 389 1.10 4.97 7.37
C SER A 389 1.17 4.11 6.09
N GLY A 390 2.25 3.36 5.87
CA GLY A 390 2.41 2.49 4.71
C GLY A 390 1.55 1.22 4.78
N SER A 391 1.48 0.45 3.68
CA SER A 391 0.95 -0.91 3.72
C SER A 391 1.91 -1.86 4.44
N VAL A 392 1.38 -2.94 5.04
CA VAL A 392 2.16 -4.02 5.66
C VAL A 392 1.97 -5.28 4.82
N THR A 393 3.06 -5.83 4.28
CA THR A 393 3.04 -6.99 3.38
C THR A 393 3.86 -8.14 3.98
N LEU A 394 3.25 -9.32 4.11
CA LEU A 394 3.89 -10.53 4.63
C LEU A 394 4.18 -11.52 3.51
N ALA A 395 5.43 -11.94 3.36
CA ALA A 395 5.82 -13.06 2.52
C ALA A 395 5.54 -14.42 3.20
N SER A 396 5.57 -15.50 2.42
CA SER A 396 5.45 -16.87 2.92
C SER A 396 6.51 -17.20 3.97
N GLY A 397 6.12 -17.92 5.03
CA GLY A 397 7.03 -18.34 6.10
C GLY A 397 7.41 -17.26 7.12
N THR A 398 6.77 -16.09 7.08
CA THR A 398 7.01 -14.99 8.03
C THR A 398 5.90 -14.88 9.08
N THR A 399 6.15 -14.17 10.20
CA THR A 399 5.16 -13.95 11.26
C THR A 399 5.03 -12.48 11.64
N LEU A 400 3.81 -11.94 11.64
CA LEU A 400 3.48 -10.65 12.21
C LEU A 400 2.70 -10.85 13.51
N ASP A 401 3.31 -10.49 14.64
CA ASP A 401 2.62 -10.40 15.93
C ASP A 401 2.14 -8.96 16.15
N LEU A 402 0.83 -8.79 16.36
CA LEU A 402 0.23 -7.49 16.61
C LEU A 402 0.02 -7.17 18.10
N ALA A 403 0.43 -8.03 19.04
CA ALA A 403 0.31 -7.85 20.49
C ALA A 403 -1.09 -7.41 20.99
N ASN A 404 -2.14 -7.80 20.27
CA ASN A 404 -3.55 -7.43 20.41
C ASN A 404 -3.93 -6.00 19.95
N PHE A 405 -3.02 -5.27 19.30
CA PHE A 405 -3.33 -3.99 18.66
C PHE A 405 -4.18 -4.17 17.38
N SER A 406 -5.07 -3.21 17.14
CA SER A 406 -5.63 -2.92 15.83
C SER A 406 -4.78 -1.88 15.12
N ILE A 407 -4.33 -2.17 13.89
CA ILE A 407 -3.57 -1.25 13.05
C ILE A 407 -4.45 -0.65 11.95
N ALA A 408 -4.15 0.58 11.52
CA ALA A 408 -4.87 1.25 10.43
C ALA A 408 -4.29 0.93 9.03
N ASN A 409 -3.14 0.26 8.98
CA ASN A 409 -2.40 -0.04 7.76
C ASN A 409 -3.13 -1.07 6.89
N ALA A 410 -3.06 -0.89 5.56
CA ALA A 410 -3.53 -1.92 4.62
C ALA A 410 -2.64 -3.17 4.72
N LEU A 411 -3.23 -4.30 5.11
CA LEU A 411 -2.53 -5.56 5.40
C LEU A 411 -2.66 -6.57 4.24
N ILE A 412 -1.54 -7.05 3.73
CA ILE A 412 -1.46 -7.97 2.57
C ILE A 412 -0.70 -9.23 2.97
N ILE A 413 -1.35 -10.39 2.93
CA ILE A 413 -0.81 -11.65 3.44
C ILE A 413 -0.59 -12.62 2.27
N ASN A 414 0.67 -12.73 1.82
CA ASN A 414 1.12 -13.58 0.72
C ASN A 414 1.77 -14.87 1.25
N GLY A 415 1.14 -15.51 2.24
CA GLY A 415 1.60 -16.77 2.85
C GLY A 415 2.18 -16.66 4.26
N GLY A 416 2.34 -15.45 4.81
CA GLY A 416 2.78 -15.25 6.19
C GLY A 416 1.67 -15.49 7.22
N THR A 417 2.07 -15.60 8.48
CA THR A 417 1.16 -15.81 9.62
C THR A 417 0.86 -14.46 10.28
N LEU A 418 -0.42 -14.15 10.49
CA LEU A 418 -0.84 -13.09 11.40
C LEU A 418 -1.16 -13.71 12.76
N THR A 419 -0.54 -13.21 13.83
CA THR A 419 -0.76 -13.65 15.21
C THR A 419 -1.21 -12.48 16.08
N ASN A 420 -1.93 -12.81 17.17
CA ASN A 420 -2.35 -11.89 18.22
C ASN A 420 -2.94 -10.56 17.69
N ALA A 421 -3.80 -10.64 16.68
CA ALA A 421 -4.43 -9.45 16.11
C ALA A 421 -5.54 -8.90 17.02
N GLY A 422 -5.58 -7.56 17.16
CA GLY A 422 -6.82 -6.87 17.49
C GLY A 422 -7.83 -6.99 16.34
N THR A 423 -8.93 -6.23 16.36
CA THR A 423 -9.85 -6.16 15.22
C THR A 423 -9.08 -5.76 13.95
N VAL A 424 -9.15 -6.60 12.90
CA VAL A 424 -8.46 -6.39 11.62
C VAL A 424 -9.35 -5.59 10.67
N SER A 425 -8.77 -4.69 9.88
CA SER A 425 -9.50 -3.87 8.91
C SER A 425 -8.96 -4.06 7.49
N GLY A 426 -9.84 -4.45 6.55
CA GLY A 426 -9.54 -4.46 5.11
C GLY A 426 -8.42 -5.40 4.64
N ALA A 427 -8.04 -6.42 5.42
CA ALA A 427 -6.92 -7.29 5.07
C ALA A 427 -7.16 -8.13 3.81
N GLN A 428 -6.10 -8.45 3.07
CA GLN A 428 -6.11 -9.30 1.88
C GLN A 428 -5.33 -10.60 2.13
N PHE A 429 -5.96 -11.74 1.87
CA PHE A 429 -5.37 -13.08 2.05
C PHE A 429 -5.15 -13.74 0.68
N ASN A 430 -3.89 -13.93 0.30
CA ASN A 430 -3.49 -14.38 -1.04
C ASN A 430 -2.78 -15.74 -1.07
N ALA A 431 -2.22 -16.20 0.05
CA ALA A 431 -1.68 -17.55 0.23
C ALA A 431 -1.57 -17.90 1.72
N GLY A 432 -1.24 -19.16 2.02
CA GLY A 432 -0.99 -19.64 3.39
C GLY A 432 -2.27 -19.89 4.19
N THR A 433 -2.14 -20.08 5.50
CA THR A 433 -3.26 -20.22 6.43
C THR A 433 -3.19 -19.12 7.49
N THR A 434 -4.33 -18.51 7.83
CA THR A 434 -4.40 -17.53 8.91
C THR A 434 -5.68 -17.71 9.71
N THR A 435 -5.58 -17.56 11.04
CA THR A 435 -6.74 -17.61 11.94
C THR A 435 -7.04 -16.22 12.49
N LEU A 436 -8.27 -15.77 12.26
CA LEU A 436 -8.78 -14.46 12.67
C LEU A 436 -9.73 -14.65 13.86
N SER A 437 -9.20 -14.52 15.07
CA SER A 437 -9.94 -14.70 16.34
C SER A 437 -10.62 -13.43 16.84
N SER A 438 -10.23 -12.25 16.34
CA SER A 438 -10.75 -10.97 16.79
C SER A 438 -12.09 -10.62 16.15
N ALA A 439 -13.07 -10.27 17.00
CA ALA A 439 -14.43 -9.95 16.60
C ALA A 439 -14.53 -8.61 15.83
N ASN A 440 -15.62 -8.46 15.08
CA ASN A 440 -15.97 -7.30 14.24
C ASN A 440 -14.94 -6.98 13.13
N SER A 441 -14.06 -7.93 12.81
CA SER A 441 -13.01 -7.75 11.82
C SER A 441 -13.54 -7.70 10.39
N THR A 442 -12.86 -6.95 9.52
CA THR A 442 -13.21 -6.87 8.10
C THR A 442 -12.06 -7.35 7.22
N VAL A 443 -12.44 -8.06 6.14
CA VAL A 443 -11.54 -8.64 5.16
C VAL A 443 -11.91 -8.08 3.79
N ALA A 444 -10.91 -7.61 3.04
CA ALA A 444 -11.11 -7.12 1.68
C ALA A 444 -11.25 -8.30 0.70
N SER A 445 -10.34 -9.28 0.78
CA SER A 445 -10.34 -10.43 -0.13
C SER A 445 -9.78 -11.70 0.51
N VAL A 446 -10.34 -12.84 0.10
CA VAL A 446 -9.70 -14.17 0.19
C VAL A 446 -9.56 -14.71 -1.23
N THR A 447 -8.34 -15.07 -1.63
CA THR A 447 -7.98 -15.38 -3.03
C THR A 447 -7.05 -16.59 -3.15
N SER A 448 -6.86 -17.07 -4.39
CA SER A 448 -5.81 -18.03 -4.75
C SER A 448 -5.85 -19.31 -3.88
N THR A 449 -4.80 -19.60 -3.11
CA THR A 449 -4.66 -20.77 -2.22
C THR A 449 -4.77 -20.42 -0.72
N ALA A 450 -5.21 -19.20 -0.38
CA ALA A 450 -5.34 -18.77 1.01
C ALA A 450 -6.40 -19.58 1.78
N THR A 451 -6.11 -19.93 3.03
CA THR A 451 -7.08 -20.50 3.97
C THR A 451 -7.30 -19.54 5.13
N LEU A 452 -8.51 -18.99 5.24
CA LEU A 452 -8.90 -18.10 6.33
C LEU A 452 -9.80 -18.84 7.33
N ASN A 453 -9.32 -19.02 8.56
CA ASN A 453 -10.11 -19.53 9.66
C ASN A 453 -10.76 -18.36 10.41
N VAL A 454 -12.05 -18.14 10.20
CA VAL A 454 -12.85 -17.10 10.85
C VAL A 454 -13.38 -17.62 12.18
N ALA A 455 -12.71 -17.28 13.27
CA ALA A 455 -13.13 -17.61 14.64
C ALA A 455 -13.76 -16.40 15.36
N GLY A 456 -13.42 -15.17 14.96
CA GLY A 456 -14.01 -13.94 15.47
C GLY A 456 -15.45 -13.72 14.98
N ASN A 457 -16.36 -13.44 15.92
CA ASN A 457 -17.76 -13.12 15.62
C ASN A 457 -17.90 -11.81 14.80
N ASN A 458 -19.00 -11.66 14.07
CA ASN A 458 -19.33 -10.49 13.24
C ASN A 458 -18.30 -10.18 12.12
N THR A 459 -17.52 -11.17 11.69
CA THR A 459 -16.50 -10.96 10.65
C THR A 459 -17.15 -10.68 9.30
N THR A 460 -16.76 -9.59 8.64
CA THR A 460 -17.29 -9.20 7.32
C THR A 460 -16.22 -9.36 6.23
N ILE A 461 -16.41 -10.32 5.35
CA ILE A 461 -15.59 -10.54 4.15
C ILE A 461 -16.23 -9.81 2.96
N THR A 462 -15.47 -8.95 2.30
CA THR A 462 -15.96 -8.18 1.16
C THR A 462 -16.01 -9.04 -0.12
N ASN A 463 -14.98 -9.84 -0.38
CA ASN A 463 -14.98 -10.77 -1.50
C ASN A 463 -14.28 -12.10 -1.17
N VAL A 464 -14.92 -13.22 -1.50
CA VAL A 464 -14.27 -14.54 -1.59
C VAL A 464 -14.26 -14.92 -3.07
N SER A 465 -13.08 -14.87 -3.69
CA SER A 465 -12.88 -15.15 -5.12
C SER A 465 -11.88 -16.29 -5.37
N GLY A 466 -11.48 -16.97 -4.31
CA GLY A 466 -10.52 -18.07 -4.30
C GLY A 466 -10.26 -18.52 -2.86
N GLY A 467 -9.32 -19.45 -2.68
CA GLY A 467 -8.97 -19.96 -1.37
C GLY A 467 -10.07 -20.78 -0.71
N THR A 468 -10.06 -20.82 0.62
CA THR A 468 -11.05 -21.49 1.47
C THR A 468 -11.29 -20.67 2.74
N VAL A 469 -12.55 -20.49 3.11
CA VAL A 469 -12.97 -19.82 4.34
C VAL A 469 -13.60 -20.84 5.29
N ASN A 470 -12.95 -21.11 6.42
CA ASN A 470 -13.47 -21.97 7.47
C ASN A 470 -14.13 -21.11 8.55
N VAL A 471 -15.44 -21.23 8.75
CA VAL A 471 -16.20 -20.37 9.67
C VAL A 471 -16.58 -21.13 10.93
N THR A 472 -15.99 -20.72 12.06
CA THR A 472 -16.38 -21.11 13.44
C THR A 472 -17.00 -19.95 14.22
N GLY A 473 -16.67 -18.70 13.86
CA GLY A 473 -17.25 -17.48 14.44
C GLY A 473 -18.69 -17.21 13.98
N ALA A 474 -19.53 -16.74 14.90
CA ALA A 474 -20.93 -16.44 14.64
C ALA A 474 -21.13 -15.17 13.79
N ASN A 475 -22.24 -15.11 13.04
CA ASN A 475 -22.64 -13.95 12.24
C ASN A 475 -21.57 -13.48 11.23
N THR A 476 -20.98 -14.44 10.50
CA THR A 476 -20.01 -14.11 9.44
C THR A 476 -20.76 -13.70 8.18
N ALA A 477 -20.37 -12.56 7.57
CA ALA A 477 -21.01 -12.03 6.38
C ALA A 477 -20.04 -11.97 5.19
N VAL A 478 -20.46 -12.48 4.02
CA VAL A 478 -19.72 -12.42 2.75
C VAL A 478 -20.51 -11.54 1.79
N LYS A 479 -19.95 -10.40 1.36
CA LYS A 479 -20.65 -9.48 0.44
C LYS A 479 -20.68 -10.01 -1.00
N SER A 480 -19.57 -10.56 -1.47
CA SER A 480 -19.39 -11.15 -2.80
C SER A 480 -18.74 -12.53 -2.71
N TYR A 481 -19.36 -13.54 -3.33
CA TYR A 481 -18.83 -14.89 -3.47
C TYR A 481 -18.69 -15.25 -4.95
N THR A 482 -17.45 -15.22 -5.47
CA THR A 482 -17.13 -15.40 -6.90
C THR A 482 -16.17 -16.56 -7.18
N GLY A 483 -15.70 -17.26 -6.14
CA GLY A 483 -14.84 -18.43 -6.24
C GLY A 483 -14.32 -18.86 -4.87
N GLY A 484 -13.56 -19.96 -4.81
CA GLY A 484 -13.09 -20.54 -3.54
C GLY A 484 -14.18 -21.31 -2.79
N ASN A 485 -13.85 -21.87 -1.63
CA ASN A 485 -14.78 -22.68 -0.82
C ASN A 485 -15.19 -21.98 0.49
N ILE A 486 -16.36 -22.33 1.02
CA ILE A 486 -16.84 -21.85 2.34
C ILE A 486 -17.29 -23.05 3.19
N ASN A 487 -16.64 -23.27 4.32
CA ASN A 487 -16.91 -24.38 5.23
C ASN A 487 -17.57 -23.84 6.51
N ILE A 488 -18.82 -24.21 6.77
CA ILE A 488 -19.67 -23.66 7.82
C ILE A 488 -19.80 -24.65 8.99
N SER A 489 -19.24 -24.30 10.15
CA SER A 489 -19.29 -25.14 11.35
C SER A 489 -20.71 -25.34 11.88
N ASN A 490 -20.94 -26.41 12.63
CA ASN A 490 -22.23 -26.66 13.28
C ASN A 490 -22.68 -25.45 14.12
N ALA A 491 -23.99 -25.17 14.12
CA ALA A 491 -24.63 -24.05 14.82
C ALA A 491 -24.12 -22.64 14.46
N THR A 492 -23.33 -22.46 13.39
CA THR A 492 -23.03 -21.13 12.83
C THR A 492 -23.91 -20.81 11.62
N VAL A 493 -24.02 -19.53 11.30
CA VAL A 493 -24.72 -19.01 10.12
C VAL A 493 -23.77 -18.13 9.33
N VAL A 494 -23.67 -18.36 8.02
CA VAL A 494 -22.98 -17.44 7.10
C VAL A 494 -24.03 -16.72 6.25
N THR A 495 -23.98 -15.39 6.26
CA THR A 495 -24.79 -14.57 5.34
C THR A 495 -24.00 -14.31 4.07
N VAL A 496 -24.50 -14.71 2.90
CA VAL A 496 -23.90 -14.36 1.60
C VAL A 496 -24.84 -13.41 0.86
N GLN A 497 -24.35 -12.23 0.50
CA GLN A 497 -25.18 -11.16 -0.07
C GLN A 497 -25.32 -11.27 -1.59
N SER A 498 -24.24 -11.57 -2.31
CA SER A 498 -24.24 -11.65 -3.77
C SER A 498 -23.08 -12.49 -4.30
N GLY A 499 -23.12 -12.80 -5.60
CA GLY A 499 -22.00 -13.40 -6.32
C GLY A 499 -22.43 -14.43 -7.36
N ASN A 500 -21.46 -15.06 -8.00
CA ASN A 500 -21.65 -16.21 -8.87
C ASN A 500 -20.43 -17.12 -8.72
N SER A 501 -20.60 -18.28 -8.11
CA SER A 501 -19.51 -19.19 -7.77
C SER A 501 -19.82 -20.64 -8.14
N SER A 502 -18.80 -21.34 -8.63
CA SER A 502 -18.78 -22.81 -8.80
C SER A 502 -18.12 -23.54 -7.62
N GLY A 503 -17.62 -22.79 -6.62
CA GLY A 503 -16.98 -23.33 -5.44
C GLY A 503 -17.96 -23.94 -4.44
N ALA A 504 -17.47 -24.87 -3.61
CA ALA A 504 -18.31 -25.62 -2.69
C ALA A 504 -18.57 -24.85 -1.39
N ILE A 505 -19.84 -24.83 -0.96
CA ILE A 505 -20.21 -24.55 0.43
C ILE A 505 -20.41 -25.90 1.14
N SER A 506 -19.80 -26.10 2.31
CA SER A 506 -19.84 -27.39 3.04
C SER A 506 -20.05 -27.21 4.55
N GLY A 507 -20.27 -28.30 5.28
CA GLY A 507 -20.33 -28.32 6.74
C GLY A 507 -21.74 -28.55 7.31
N ALA A 508 -21.95 -28.19 8.57
CA ALA A 508 -23.21 -28.46 9.30
C ALA A 508 -23.99 -27.18 9.66
N GLY A 509 -23.41 -26.00 9.48
CA GLY A 509 -24.09 -24.73 9.72
C GLY A 509 -24.96 -24.28 8.54
N SER A 510 -25.67 -23.17 8.75
CA SER A 510 -26.73 -22.68 7.88
C SER A 510 -26.27 -21.53 6.97
N LEU A 511 -26.97 -21.34 5.85
CA LEU A 511 -26.73 -20.26 4.89
C LEU A 511 -27.88 -19.25 4.92
N ALA A 512 -27.57 -17.95 4.90
CA ALA A 512 -28.55 -16.88 4.80
C ALA A 512 -28.28 -15.97 3.59
N LYS A 513 -29.35 -15.52 2.92
CA LYS A 513 -29.32 -14.63 1.76
C LYS A 513 -30.37 -13.53 1.93
N ASN A 514 -29.95 -12.38 2.46
CA ASN A 514 -30.84 -11.34 3.01
C ASN A 514 -30.72 -9.94 2.34
N SER A 515 -29.95 -9.82 1.26
CA SER A 515 -29.75 -8.54 0.54
C SER A 515 -30.39 -8.56 -0.84
N ALA A 516 -30.64 -7.38 -1.42
CA ALA A 516 -31.27 -7.23 -2.74
C ALA A 516 -30.44 -7.77 -3.94
N GLY A 517 -29.20 -8.22 -3.75
CA GLY A 517 -28.35 -8.74 -4.83
C GLY A 517 -28.78 -10.13 -5.33
N THR A 518 -28.09 -10.62 -6.37
CA THR A 518 -28.21 -12.02 -6.83
C THR A 518 -27.03 -12.86 -6.32
N LEU A 519 -27.32 -14.05 -5.82
CA LEU A 519 -26.33 -15.08 -5.48
C LEU A 519 -26.56 -16.32 -6.34
N THR A 520 -25.62 -16.64 -7.24
CA THR A 520 -25.66 -17.85 -8.07
C THR A 520 -24.70 -18.91 -7.55
N LEU A 521 -25.22 -20.11 -7.25
CA LEU A 521 -24.46 -21.30 -6.94
C LEU A 521 -24.51 -22.27 -8.14
N SER A 522 -23.39 -22.40 -8.85
CA SER A 522 -23.24 -23.30 -10.01
C SER A 522 -22.51 -24.61 -9.69
N GLY A 523 -21.87 -24.70 -8.52
CA GLY A 523 -21.16 -25.88 -8.04
C GLY A 523 -21.99 -26.81 -7.16
N THR A 524 -21.40 -27.93 -6.75
CA THR A 524 -21.96 -28.80 -5.72
C THR A 524 -21.60 -28.27 -4.34
N SER A 525 -22.62 -28.04 -3.51
CA SER A 525 -22.51 -27.69 -2.10
C SER A 525 -23.14 -28.80 -1.24
N THR A 526 -22.51 -29.09 -0.11
CA THR A 526 -22.82 -30.26 0.74
C THR A 526 -23.21 -29.89 2.17
N TYR A 527 -23.43 -28.60 2.45
CA TYR A 527 -23.84 -28.16 3.79
C TYR A 527 -25.25 -28.63 4.13
N SER A 528 -25.46 -29.05 5.39
CA SER A 528 -26.71 -29.64 5.87
C SER A 528 -27.57 -28.75 6.78
N GLY A 529 -27.04 -27.58 7.20
CA GLY A 529 -27.87 -26.56 7.85
C GLY A 529 -28.84 -25.91 6.85
N ALA A 530 -29.91 -25.32 7.36
CA ALA A 530 -30.96 -24.74 6.52
C ALA A 530 -30.46 -23.54 5.68
N THR A 531 -31.14 -23.28 4.56
CA THR A 531 -30.92 -22.09 3.73
C THR A 531 -32.09 -21.14 3.89
N THR A 532 -31.85 -19.92 4.34
CA THR A 532 -32.88 -18.86 4.40
C THR A 532 -32.66 -17.83 3.31
N VAL A 533 -33.61 -17.68 2.39
CA VAL A 533 -33.60 -16.67 1.34
C VAL A 533 -34.64 -15.60 1.70
N SER A 534 -34.18 -14.48 2.23
CA SER A 534 -35.00 -13.40 2.80
C SER A 534 -34.76 -12.04 2.15
N GLY A 535 -33.99 -11.99 1.07
CA GLY A 535 -33.90 -10.81 0.21
C GLY A 535 -33.25 -11.12 -1.14
N GLY A 536 -33.69 -10.41 -2.18
CA GLY A 536 -33.17 -10.53 -3.55
C GLY A 536 -33.31 -11.94 -4.12
N THR A 537 -32.41 -12.30 -5.04
CA THR A 537 -32.47 -13.58 -5.77
C THR A 537 -31.36 -14.53 -5.33
N MET A 538 -31.71 -15.80 -5.13
CA MET A 538 -30.77 -16.93 -5.08
C MET A 538 -31.02 -17.83 -6.28
N VAL A 539 -29.97 -18.16 -7.03
CA VAL A 539 -30.02 -19.02 -8.22
C VAL A 539 -29.20 -20.28 -7.96
N VAL A 540 -29.84 -21.45 -7.99
CA VAL A 540 -29.16 -22.74 -7.84
C VAL A 540 -29.13 -23.44 -9.19
N ASN A 541 -27.96 -23.38 -9.84
CA ASN A 541 -27.68 -24.08 -11.10
C ASN A 541 -26.82 -25.34 -10.90
N GLY A 542 -26.17 -25.46 -9.75
CA GLY A 542 -25.48 -26.66 -9.29
C GLY A 542 -26.37 -27.54 -8.41
N ALA A 543 -25.82 -28.07 -7.32
CA ALA A 543 -26.51 -28.98 -6.40
C ALA A 543 -26.33 -28.59 -4.94
N VAL A 544 -27.41 -28.60 -4.16
CA VAL A 544 -27.45 -28.29 -2.71
C VAL A 544 -28.40 -29.26 -1.99
N ASN A 545 -28.27 -30.55 -2.29
CA ASN A 545 -29.25 -31.59 -1.93
C ASN A 545 -29.39 -31.86 -0.43
N SER A 546 -28.46 -31.35 0.40
CA SER A 546 -28.42 -31.61 1.84
C SER A 546 -29.12 -30.54 2.69
N SER A 547 -29.52 -29.40 2.12
CA SER A 547 -30.15 -28.28 2.83
C SER A 547 -31.66 -28.16 2.54
N ILE A 548 -32.42 -27.74 3.54
CA ILE A 548 -33.82 -27.30 3.38
C ILE A 548 -33.82 -25.78 3.16
N PHE A 549 -34.40 -25.34 2.04
CA PHE A 549 -34.54 -23.93 1.68
C PHE A 549 -35.86 -23.38 2.20
N THR A 550 -35.82 -22.19 2.81
CA THR A 550 -37.01 -21.38 3.12
C THR A 550 -36.90 -20.07 2.33
N VAL A 551 -37.95 -19.72 1.57
CA VAL A 551 -38.03 -18.47 0.81
C VAL A 551 -39.07 -17.57 1.46
N GLU A 552 -38.62 -16.42 1.95
CA GLU A 552 -39.44 -15.44 2.68
C GLU A 552 -39.95 -14.31 1.79
N SER A 553 -40.78 -13.43 2.36
CA SER A 553 -41.48 -12.33 1.66
C SER A 553 -40.54 -11.44 0.83
N GLY A 554 -40.79 -11.35 -0.47
CA GLY A 554 -40.02 -10.51 -1.40
C GLY A 554 -38.67 -11.10 -1.84
N ALA A 555 -38.39 -12.35 -1.50
CA ALA A 555 -37.23 -13.09 -1.99
C ALA A 555 -37.60 -14.07 -3.11
N THR A 556 -36.63 -14.37 -3.97
CA THR A 556 -36.77 -15.32 -5.08
C THR A 556 -35.70 -16.41 -5.03
N LEU A 557 -36.13 -17.66 -5.03
CA LEU A 557 -35.30 -18.80 -5.42
C LEU A 557 -35.55 -19.13 -6.89
N GLY A 558 -34.50 -19.47 -7.63
CA GLY A 558 -34.60 -19.93 -9.01
C GLY A 558 -33.38 -20.73 -9.46
N GLY A 559 -33.24 -20.94 -10.77
CA GLY A 559 -32.17 -21.74 -11.35
C GLY A 559 -32.63 -23.12 -11.85
N SER A 560 -31.73 -23.82 -12.52
CA SER A 560 -31.99 -25.10 -13.20
C SER A 560 -31.29 -26.30 -12.54
N GLY A 561 -30.94 -26.18 -11.26
CA GLY A 561 -30.15 -27.16 -10.51
C GLY A 561 -31.00 -28.06 -9.61
N SER A 562 -30.41 -28.45 -8.48
CA SER A 562 -31.06 -29.27 -7.45
C SER A 562 -30.82 -28.69 -6.05
N ILE A 563 -31.87 -28.64 -5.23
CA ILE A 563 -31.81 -28.33 -3.79
C ILE A 563 -32.32 -29.53 -2.98
N GLY A 564 -32.22 -29.51 -1.65
CA GLY A 564 -32.76 -30.58 -0.79
C GLY A 564 -34.28 -30.46 -0.61
N GLY A 565 -34.72 -29.85 0.48
CA GLY A 565 -36.14 -29.52 0.72
C GLY A 565 -36.47 -28.07 0.38
N LEU A 566 -37.76 -27.74 0.23
CA LEU A 566 -38.23 -26.36 -0.04
C LEU A 566 -39.46 -25.97 0.80
N ILE A 567 -39.45 -24.76 1.34
CA ILE A 567 -40.62 -24.06 1.89
C ILE A 567 -40.74 -22.74 1.13
N VAL A 568 -41.85 -22.55 0.43
CA VAL A 568 -42.21 -21.25 -0.19
C VAL A 568 -43.19 -20.55 0.74
N GLY A 569 -42.65 -19.66 1.59
CA GLY A 569 -43.42 -18.91 2.56
C GLY A 569 -44.28 -17.81 1.93
N SER A 570 -45.13 -17.18 2.75
CA SER A 570 -45.98 -16.07 2.32
C SER A 570 -45.16 -14.91 1.72
N GLY A 571 -45.45 -14.55 0.47
CA GLY A 571 -44.71 -13.56 -0.32
C GLY A 571 -43.37 -14.02 -0.88
N GLY A 572 -42.92 -15.24 -0.57
CA GLY A 572 -41.75 -15.85 -1.19
C GLY A 572 -42.02 -16.33 -2.61
N THR A 573 -40.97 -16.48 -3.43
CA THR A 573 -41.08 -16.82 -4.85
C THR A 573 -40.17 -17.98 -5.24
N ILE A 574 -40.74 -18.98 -5.93
CA ILE A 574 -39.99 -19.94 -6.75
C ILE A 574 -40.12 -19.56 -8.23
N SER A 575 -39.00 -19.48 -8.93
CA SER A 575 -38.90 -19.10 -10.35
C SER A 575 -37.84 -20.00 -11.04
N PRO A 576 -38.22 -21.22 -11.46
CA PRO A 576 -37.31 -22.21 -12.03
C PRO A 576 -36.54 -21.75 -13.26
N GLY A 577 -35.53 -22.54 -13.63
CA GLY A 577 -34.81 -22.40 -14.88
C GLY A 577 -33.81 -21.26 -14.94
N ASN A 578 -33.28 -21.05 -16.15
CA ASN A 578 -32.57 -19.85 -16.56
C ASN A 578 -33.15 -19.39 -17.91
N SER A 579 -34.48 -19.30 -18.01
CA SER A 579 -35.30 -19.11 -19.23
C SER A 579 -35.56 -20.39 -20.06
N PRO A 580 -36.79 -20.95 -20.02
CA PRO A 580 -37.35 -21.73 -18.90
C PRO A 580 -36.45 -22.90 -18.46
N GLY A 581 -36.86 -23.70 -17.47
CA GLY A 581 -36.14 -24.92 -17.12
C GLY A 581 -36.72 -25.77 -15.98
N THR A 582 -35.93 -26.74 -15.52
CA THR A 582 -36.30 -27.61 -14.38
C THR A 582 -35.56 -27.19 -13.11
N GLN A 583 -36.27 -26.87 -12.03
CA GLN A 583 -35.68 -26.83 -10.68
C GLN A 583 -36.02 -28.14 -9.97
N THR A 584 -34.99 -28.89 -9.56
CA THR A 584 -35.17 -30.12 -8.77
C THR A 584 -35.14 -29.85 -7.27
N ILE A 585 -35.98 -30.57 -6.53
CA ILE A 585 -36.10 -30.55 -5.06
C ILE A 585 -35.93 -32.01 -4.62
N ALA A 586 -34.73 -32.37 -4.16
CA ALA A 586 -34.31 -33.70 -3.76
C ALA A 586 -34.81 -34.08 -2.34
N GLY A 587 -36.06 -33.75 -2.04
CA GLY A 587 -36.70 -33.85 -0.73
C GLY A 587 -38.18 -33.45 -0.82
N ASN A 588 -38.78 -33.08 0.30
CA ASN A 588 -40.17 -32.60 0.33
C ASN A 588 -40.26 -31.09 0.02
N ALA A 589 -41.43 -30.65 -0.43
CA ALA A 589 -41.78 -29.25 -0.58
C ALA A 589 -43.06 -28.87 0.19
N THR A 590 -43.12 -27.66 0.72
CA THR A 590 -44.30 -27.05 1.34
C THR A 590 -44.57 -25.69 0.70
N TRP A 591 -45.83 -25.41 0.35
CA TRP A 591 -46.27 -24.13 -0.21
C TRP A 591 -47.27 -23.47 0.75
N ASP A 592 -46.89 -22.31 1.28
CA ASP A 592 -47.74 -21.51 2.19
C ASP A 592 -48.56 -20.47 1.41
N GLY A 593 -49.74 -20.15 1.92
CA GLY A 593 -50.58 -19.11 1.30
C GLY A 593 -49.90 -17.75 1.28
N GLY A 594 -50.13 -17.00 0.21
CA GLY A 594 -49.36 -15.80 -0.14
C GLY A 594 -48.06 -16.09 -0.92
N GLY A 595 -47.58 -17.34 -0.96
CA GLY A 595 -46.42 -17.74 -1.76
C GLY A 595 -46.66 -17.66 -3.28
N ASN A 596 -45.57 -17.74 -4.06
CA ASN A 596 -45.58 -17.53 -5.50
C ASN A 596 -44.76 -18.59 -6.26
N TYR A 597 -45.31 -19.09 -7.36
CA TYR A 597 -44.57 -19.76 -8.44
C TYR A 597 -44.67 -18.90 -9.70
N ASN A 598 -43.55 -18.30 -10.11
CA ASN A 598 -43.42 -17.65 -11.41
C ASN A 598 -43.12 -18.74 -12.45
N TRP A 599 -44.01 -18.91 -13.44
CA TRP A 599 -43.97 -19.99 -14.42
C TRP A 599 -43.85 -19.43 -15.85
N GLN A 600 -42.73 -19.72 -16.49
CA GLN A 600 -42.41 -19.29 -17.85
C GLN A 600 -42.82 -20.35 -18.90
N ILE A 601 -43.25 -19.89 -20.07
CA ILE A 601 -43.56 -20.74 -21.23
C ILE A 601 -43.20 -20.05 -22.55
N HIS A 602 -42.42 -20.74 -23.38
CA HIS A 602 -42.03 -20.31 -24.72
C HIS A 602 -42.79 -21.06 -25.83
N ASP A 603 -42.97 -22.38 -25.73
CA ASP A 603 -43.69 -23.20 -26.72
C ASP A 603 -44.83 -23.99 -26.06
N ALA A 604 -46.07 -23.72 -26.48
CA ALA A 604 -47.27 -24.39 -25.98
C ALA A 604 -47.35 -25.88 -26.33
N THR A 605 -46.51 -26.34 -27.26
CA THR A 605 -46.36 -27.73 -27.70
C THR A 605 -44.94 -28.29 -27.43
N GLY A 606 -44.12 -27.57 -26.67
CA GLY A 606 -42.78 -27.99 -26.27
C GLY A 606 -42.76 -29.09 -25.21
N ALA A 607 -41.73 -29.09 -24.36
CA ALA A 607 -41.56 -30.06 -23.28
C ALA A 607 -41.40 -29.38 -21.91
N ALA A 608 -42.00 -29.96 -20.88
CA ALA A 608 -41.82 -29.53 -19.49
C ALA A 608 -40.34 -29.56 -19.11
N GLY A 609 -39.85 -28.48 -18.50
CA GLY A 609 -38.49 -28.36 -18.02
C GLY A 609 -37.43 -28.05 -19.09
N SER A 610 -37.83 -27.89 -20.36
CA SER A 610 -36.96 -27.51 -21.48
C SER A 610 -36.84 -25.99 -21.63
N SER A 611 -35.65 -25.49 -21.98
CA SER A 611 -35.40 -24.07 -22.29
C SER A 611 -36.12 -23.56 -23.55
N THR A 612 -36.81 -24.42 -24.29
CA THR A 612 -37.73 -24.02 -25.37
C THR A 612 -39.21 -24.32 -25.06
N GLY A 613 -39.50 -25.02 -23.97
CA GLY A 613 -40.85 -25.43 -23.58
C GLY A 613 -41.43 -24.53 -22.50
N TRP A 614 -41.56 -25.06 -21.29
CA TRP A 614 -42.07 -24.35 -20.11
C TRP A 614 -41.40 -24.82 -18.82
N ASP A 615 -41.50 -24.03 -17.75
CA ASP A 615 -40.89 -24.35 -16.45
C ASP A 615 -41.48 -25.60 -15.80
N LEU A 616 -40.62 -26.33 -15.09
CA LEU A 616 -40.99 -27.51 -14.30
C LEU A 616 -40.36 -27.44 -12.90
N ILE A 617 -41.18 -27.67 -11.87
CA ILE A 617 -40.70 -28.02 -10.53
C ILE A 617 -40.74 -29.55 -10.38
N ASN A 618 -39.61 -30.15 -10.04
CA ASN A 618 -39.45 -31.61 -9.93
C ASN A 618 -39.10 -32.01 -8.49
N ILE A 619 -40.06 -32.50 -7.71
CA ILE A 619 -39.91 -32.85 -6.30
C ILE A 619 -39.77 -34.38 -6.18
N THR A 620 -38.71 -34.87 -5.55
CA THR A 620 -38.50 -36.32 -5.35
C THR A 620 -39.25 -36.86 -4.13
N GLY A 621 -39.53 -36.00 -3.15
CA GLY A 621 -40.43 -36.27 -2.02
C GLY A 621 -41.87 -35.86 -2.32
N ALA A 622 -42.63 -35.55 -1.28
CA ALA A 622 -44.02 -35.09 -1.37
C ALA A 622 -44.13 -33.55 -1.45
N LEU A 623 -45.21 -33.06 -2.05
CA LEU A 623 -45.66 -31.67 -1.96
C LEU A 623 -46.80 -31.55 -0.95
N ASP A 624 -46.65 -30.69 0.05
CA ASP A 624 -47.70 -30.36 1.01
C ASP A 624 -48.34 -29.00 0.70
N LEU A 625 -49.67 -29.01 0.52
CA LEU A 625 -50.53 -27.87 0.25
C LEU A 625 -51.56 -27.63 1.38
N THR A 626 -51.47 -28.37 2.50
CA THR A 626 -52.51 -28.33 3.56
C THR A 626 -52.61 -27.00 4.31
N GLY A 627 -51.61 -26.12 4.20
CA GLY A 627 -51.66 -24.74 4.70
C GLY A 627 -52.44 -23.76 3.81
N LEU A 628 -52.89 -24.18 2.62
CA LEU A 628 -53.63 -23.34 1.68
C LEU A 628 -55.14 -23.35 1.92
N SER A 629 -55.81 -22.24 1.65
CA SER A 629 -57.27 -22.13 1.66
C SER A 629 -57.79 -21.17 0.57
N ASP A 630 -59.11 -21.02 0.47
CA ASP A 630 -59.77 -20.06 -0.41
C ASP A 630 -59.47 -18.58 -0.07
N THR A 631 -59.13 -18.32 1.19
CA THR A 631 -58.74 -17.00 1.73
C THR A 631 -57.22 -16.85 1.90
N ASN A 632 -56.48 -17.95 2.05
CA ASN A 632 -55.01 -17.98 2.11
C ASN A 632 -54.42 -18.78 0.93
N LYS A 633 -54.44 -18.16 -0.26
CA LYS A 633 -54.15 -18.82 -1.54
C LYS A 633 -52.69 -18.78 -1.96
N PHE A 634 -52.23 -19.78 -2.69
CA PHE A 634 -50.94 -19.74 -3.41
C PHE A 634 -51.08 -19.14 -4.82
N ASN A 635 -50.08 -18.41 -5.29
CA ASN A 635 -50.13 -17.73 -6.59
C ASN A 635 -49.31 -18.47 -7.66
N ILE A 636 -49.94 -18.85 -8.77
CA ILE A 636 -49.23 -19.26 -9.99
C ILE A 636 -49.26 -18.08 -10.95
N ASN A 637 -48.08 -17.52 -11.23
CA ASN A 637 -47.89 -16.30 -12.00
C ASN A 637 -47.42 -16.67 -13.40
N LEU A 638 -48.29 -16.52 -14.39
CA LEU A 638 -48.07 -17.03 -15.74
C LEU A 638 -47.27 -16.01 -16.55
N TRP A 639 -46.25 -16.48 -17.27
CA TRP A 639 -45.40 -15.64 -18.11
C TRP A 639 -45.14 -16.28 -19.47
N SER A 640 -45.65 -15.67 -20.54
CA SER A 640 -45.37 -16.13 -21.91
C SER A 640 -44.17 -15.40 -22.51
N LEU A 641 -43.34 -16.15 -23.24
CA LEU A 641 -42.08 -15.68 -23.80
C LEU A 641 -42.06 -15.83 -25.32
N SER A 642 -41.69 -14.76 -26.03
CA SER A 642 -41.32 -14.84 -27.46
C SER A 642 -39.83 -15.07 -27.67
N GLY A 643 -39.03 -15.13 -26.59
CA GLY A 643 -37.59 -15.41 -26.64
C GLY A 643 -37.05 -15.75 -25.25
N VAL A 644 -35.98 -16.57 -25.21
CA VAL A 644 -35.49 -17.27 -24.01
C VAL A 644 -33.97 -17.06 -23.76
N SER A 645 -33.35 -16.11 -24.46
CA SER A 645 -31.94 -15.74 -24.20
C SER A 645 -31.61 -14.39 -24.85
N PRO A 646 -31.86 -13.26 -24.18
CA PRO A 646 -32.52 -13.13 -22.87
C PRO A 646 -34.03 -13.41 -22.92
N ASP A 647 -34.65 -13.58 -21.75
CA ASP A 647 -36.10 -13.56 -21.59
C ASP A 647 -36.73 -12.35 -22.30
N THR A 648 -37.67 -12.63 -23.19
CA THR A 648 -38.41 -11.62 -23.95
C THR A 648 -39.90 -11.88 -23.77
N ASN A 649 -40.56 -11.06 -22.95
CA ASN A 649 -42.00 -11.12 -22.73
C ASN A 649 -42.77 -10.97 -24.05
N GLY A 650 -43.65 -11.92 -24.36
CA GLY A 650 -44.30 -11.98 -25.67
C GLY A 650 -45.22 -13.18 -25.81
N ASN A 651 -45.73 -13.42 -27.02
CA ASN A 651 -46.56 -14.58 -27.29
C ASN A 651 -45.70 -15.85 -27.31
N ALA A 652 -46.07 -16.85 -26.49
CA ALA A 652 -45.56 -18.22 -26.62
C ALA A 652 -45.98 -18.79 -27.99
N VAL A 653 -45.07 -19.52 -28.65
CA VAL A 653 -45.32 -20.14 -29.95
C VAL A 653 -46.26 -21.35 -29.83
N ASN A 654 -46.88 -21.73 -30.95
CA ASN A 654 -47.82 -22.86 -31.07
C ASN A 654 -49.08 -22.81 -30.18
N PHE A 655 -49.28 -21.73 -29.43
CA PHE A 655 -50.52 -21.44 -28.71
C PHE A 655 -51.58 -20.88 -29.67
N THR A 656 -52.76 -21.49 -29.69
CA THR A 656 -53.93 -21.03 -30.45
C THR A 656 -55.11 -20.81 -29.50
N ALA A 657 -55.75 -19.64 -29.58
CA ALA A 657 -56.96 -19.34 -28.82
C ALA A 657 -58.08 -20.34 -29.16
N PRO A 658 -58.74 -20.98 -28.17
CA PRO A 658 -59.78 -21.96 -28.46
C PRO A 658 -61.01 -21.28 -29.06
N THR A 659 -61.39 -21.72 -30.26
CA THR A 659 -62.63 -21.33 -30.95
C THR A 659 -63.76 -22.35 -30.73
N ASN A 660 -63.48 -23.45 -30.03
CA ASN A 660 -64.41 -24.53 -29.73
C ASN A 660 -63.84 -25.39 -28.58
N LYS A 661 -64.68 -26.28 -28.02
CA LYS A 661 -64.37 -27.11 -26.84
C LYS A 661 -63.33 -28.23 -27.06
N LEU A 662 -62.82 -28.44 -28.28
CA LEU A 662 -61.78 -29.44 -28.58
C LEU A 662 -60.35 -28.88 -28.48
N THR A 663 -60.17 -27.57 -28.57
CA THR A 663 -58.86 -26.93 -28.39
C THR A 663 -58.57 -26.80 -26.90
N THR A 664 -57.82 -27.76 -26.34
CA THR A 664 -57.40 -27.77 -24.94
C THR A 664 -55.90 -28.02 -24.82
N TYR A 665 -55.22 -27.23 -24.00
CA TYR A 665 -53.83 -27.45 -23.63
C TYR A 665 -53.71 -28.05 -22.22
N THR A 666 -52.61 -28.73 -21.96
CA THR A 666 -52.27 -29.29 -20.65
C THR A 666 -50.75 -29.29 -20.52
N TRP A 667 -50.25 -28.58 -19.50
CA TRP A 667 -48.83 -28.46 -19.18
C TRP A 667 -48.63 -28.95 -17.75
N THR A 668 -47.88 -30.03 -17.56
CA THR A 668 -47.41 -30.39 -16.22
C THR A 668 -46.40 -29.32 -15.78
N ILE A 669 -46.76 -28.54 -14.77
CA ILE A 669 -45.92 -27.46 -14.21
C ILE A 669 -45.12 -27.95 -13.00
N LEU A 670 -45.57 -29.03 -12.36
CA LEU A 670 -44.91 -29.64 -11.22
C LEU A 670 -45.15 -31.16 -11.19
N ASN A 671 -44.13 -31.91 -10.81
CA ASN A 671 -44.23 -33.31 -10.38
C ASN A 671 -43.77 -33.44 -8.92
N ALA A 672 -44.45 -34.27 -8.13
CA ALA A 672 -44.01 -34.69 -6.81
C ALA A 672 -44.06 -36.22 -6.67
N ALA A 673 -42.91 -36.88 -6.74
CA ALA A 673 -42.82 -38.34 -6.77
C ALA A 673 -43.34 -39.03 -5.49
N GLY A 674 -43.28 -38.35 -4.34
CA GLY A 674 -43.90 -38.75 -3.08
C GLY A 674 -45.40 -38.41 -2.96
N GLY A 675 -46.00 -37.82 -3.99
CA GLY A 675 -47.40 -37.41 -4.04
C GLY A 675 -47.65 -35.94 -3.71
N ILE A 676 -48.87 -35.48 -4.00
CA ILE A 676 -49.35 -34.12 -3.67
C ILE A 676 -50.46 -34.26 -2.62
N ASN A 677 -50.28 -33.62 -1.47
CA ASN A 677 -51.20 -33.61 -0.34
C ASN A 677 -51.97 -32.28 -0.26
N GLY A 678 -53.26 -32.31 0.09
CA GLY A 678 -54.07 -31.11 0.32
C GLY A 678 -54.49 -30.30 -0.92
N PHE A 679 -54.38 -30.85 -2.14
CA PHE A 679 -54.76 -30.12 -3.36
C PHE A 679 -56.26 -29.77 -3.39
N ASN A 680 -56.55 -28.49 -3.57
CA ASN A 680 -57.85 -27.99 -3.99
C ASN A 680 -57.63 -26.81 -4.96
N SER A 681 -58.25 -26.85 -6.15
CA SER A 681 -58.06 -25.83 -7.18
C SER A 681 -58.59 -24.44 -6.78
N THR A 682 -59.50 -24.33 -5.82
CA THR A 682 -59.95 -23.02 -5.30
C THR A 682 -58.87 -22.29 -4.49
N ASN A 683 -57.89 -23.03 -3.95
CA ASN A 683 -56.87 -22.50 -3.04
C ASN A 683 -55.69 -21.84 -3.81
N PHE A 684 -55.85 -21.62 -5.11
CA PHE A 684 -54.88 -20.98 -5.98
C PHE A 684 -55.43 -19.70 -6.62
N ASN A 685 -54.52 -18.80 -6.96
CA ASN A 685 -54.72 -17.72 -7.92
C ASN A 685 -53.93 -18.05 -9.19
N LEU A 686 -54.53 -17.83 -10.37
CA LEU A 686 -53.87 -18.00 -11.66
C LEU A 686 -53.74 -16.62 -12.33
N ASN A 687 -52.58 -16.01 -12.14
CA ASN A 687 -52.34 -14.62 -12.52
C ASN A 687 -51.86 -14.56 -13.97
N VAL A 688 -52.79 -14.21 -14.88
CA VAL A 688 -52.51 -13.98 -16.31
C VAL A 688 -51.91 -12.59 -16.59
N ALA A 689 -52.15 -11.61 -15.73
CA ALA A 689 -51.51 -10.29 -15.81
C ALA A 689 -50.11 -10.33 -15.17
N ALA A 690 -49.27 -9.34 -15.52
CA ALA A 690 -47.97 -9.14 -14.90
C ALA A 690 -48.10 -9.04 -13.36
N PHE A 691 -47.46 -9.96 -12.64
CA PHE A 691 -47.57 -10.09 -11.18
C PHE A 691 -46.26 -10.64 -10.61
N ASN A 692 -45.84 -10.16 -9.43
CA ASN A 692 -44.65 -10.65 -8.73
C ASN A 692 -43.39 -10.78 -9.63
N GLY A 693 -43.16 -9.80 -10.49
CA GLY A 693 -42.02 -9.74 -11.41
C GLY A 693 -42.20 -10.45 -12.76
N THR A 694 -43.31 -11.16 -13.01
CA THR A 694 -43.58 -11.71 -14.36
C THR A 694 -44.02 -10.62 -15.35
N GLY A 695 -43.83 -10.88 -16.64
CA GLY A 695 -44.37 -10.05 -17.72
C GLY A 695 -45.85 -10.31 -18.06
N GLY A 696 -46.46 -11.33 -17.45
CA GLY A 696 -47.82 -11.79 -17.76
C GLY A 696 -47.88 -12.76 -18.94
N PHE A 697 -49.07 -13.31 -19.18
CA PHE A 697 -49.37 -14.22 -20.28
C PHE A 697 -50.11 -13.46 -21.39
N LEU A 698 -49.39 -13.15 -22.47
CA LEU A 698 -49.81 -12.19 -23.51
C LEU A 698 -50.56 -12.81 -24.69
N ASN A 699 -50.53 -14.14 -24.84
CA ASN A 699 -51.28 -14.80 -25.93
C ASN A 699 -52.80 -14.54 -25.79
N PRO A 700 -53.52 -14.22 -26.88
CA PRO A 700 -54.97 -13.97 -26.82
C PRO A 700 -55.75 -15.19 -26.33
N LEU A 701 -56.54 -15.04 -25.26
CA LEU A 701 -57.22 -16.17 -24.62
C LEU A 701 -58.54 -16.59 -25.29
N GLY A 702 -59.22 -15.68 -25.99
CA GLY A 702 -60.55 -15.94 -26.55
C GLY A 702 -61.58 -16.29 -25.47
N GLU A 703 -62.32 -17.39 -25.66
CA GLU A 703 -63.25 -17.95 -24.66
C GLU A 703 -62.56 -18.93 -23.67
N GLY A 704 -61.25 -19.12 -23.78
CA GLY A 704 -60.49 -20.04 -22.93
C GLY A 704 -60.23 -19.49 -21.53
N SER A 705 -60.15 -20.38 -20.54
CA SER A 705 -59.74 -20.06 -19.18
C SER A 705 -58.72 -21.05 -18.65
N PHE A 706 -57.83 -20.57 -17.77
CA PHE A 706 -56.86 -21.41 -17.07
C PHE A 706 -57.48 -22.07 -15.82
N TYR A 707 -57.08 -23.31 -15.55
CA TYR A 707 -57.44 -24.03 -14.33
C TYR A 707 -56.36 -25.08 -13.98
N LEU A 708 -56.25 -25.43 -12.69
CA LEU A 708 -55.34 -26.48 -12.22
C LEU A 708 -56.08 -27.81 -12.03
N VAL A 709 -55.39 -28.90 -12.32
CA VAL A 709 -55.84 -30.28 -12.06
C VAL A 709 -54.69 -31.10 -11.48
N GLN A 710 -54.91 -31.78 -10.36
CA GLN A 710 -54.02 -32.85 -9.93
C GLN A 710 -54.24 -34.09 -10.79
N ASN A 711 -53.16 -34.64 -11.35
CA ASN A 711 -53.17 -35.81 -12.21
C ASN A 711 -52.20 -36.85 -11.63
N GLY A 712 -52.68 -37.59 -10.64
CA GLY A 712 -51.84 -38.45 -9.79
C GLY A 712 -50.82 -37.62 -9.01
N ASN A 713 -49.56 -37.75 -9.40
CA ASN A 713 -48.40 -37.04 -8.80
C ASN A 713 -48.03 -35.74 -9.54
N ASN A 714 -48.75 -35.39 -10.61
CA ASN A 714 -48.54 -34.15 -11.36
C ASN A 714 -49.53 -33.07 -10.93
N LEU A 715 -49.08 -31.81 -10.93
CA LEU A 715 -49.92 -30.64 -11.02
C LEU A 715 -49.93 -30.15 -12.47
N ASP A 716 -51.06 -30.31 -13.13
CA ASP A 716 -51.27 -29.89 -14.52
C ASP A 716 -51.98 -28.53 -14.56
N LEU A 717 -51.35 -27.54 -15.21
CA LEU A 717 -52.03 -26.33 -15.67
C LEU A 717 -52.74 -26.65 -16.98
N LYS A 718 -54.03 -26.38 -17.05
CA LYS A 718 -54.87 -26.63 -18.22
C LYS A 718 -55.51 -25.35 -18.72
N PHE A 719 -55.76 -25.30 -20.02
CA PHE A 719 -56.38 -24.16 -20.68
C PHE A 719 -57.36 -24.63 -21.76
N GLY A 720 -58.55 -24.03 -21.78
CA GLY A 720 -59.61 -24.35 -22.74
C GLY A 720 -60.96 -23.74 -22.34
N ILE A 721 -62.00 -23.98 -23.14
CA ILE A 721 -63.36 -23.51 -22.85
C ILE A 721 -64.02 -24.44 -21.83
N ILE A 722 -64.27 -23.95 -20.62
CA ILE A 722 -65.01 -24.69 -19.59
C ILE A 722 -66.50 -24.75 -20.01
N PRO A 723 -67.12 -25.94 -20.13
CA PRO A 723 -68.55 -26.02 -20.45
C PRO A 723 -69.40 -25.43 -19.34
N GLU A 724 -70.37 -24.57 -19.69
CA GLU A 724 -71.31 -24.00 -18.72
C GLU A 724 -71.98 -25.10 -17.86
N PRO A 725 -72.21 -24.87 -16.55
CA PRO A 725 -72.75 -25.87 -15.62
C PRO A 725 -74.05 -26.54 -16.06
N GLY A 726 -74.88 -25.83 -16.83
CA GLY A 726 -76.12 -26.36 -17.41
C GLY A 726 -75.92 -27.61 -18.28
N THR A 727 -74.75 -27.78 -18.89
CA THR A 727 -74.46 -28.93 -19.79
C THR A 727 -74.51 -30.27 -19.05
N TRP A 728 -73.89 -30.34 -17.86
CA TRP A 728 -73.85 -31.56 -17.04
C TRP A 728 -75.18 -31.81 -16.33
N ALA A 729 -75.86 -30.75 -15.88
CA ALA A 729 -77.21 -30.86 -15.32
C ALA A 729 -78.22 -31.38 -16.37
N ALA A 730 -78.16 -30.89 -17.61
CA ALA A 730 -79.00 -31.35 -18.70
C ALA A 730 -78.72 -32.82 -19.08
N ALA A 731 -77.45 -33.23 -19.14
CA ALA A 731 -77.08 -34.63 -19.38
C ALA A 731 -77.61 -35.58 -18.30
N ALA A 732 -77.49 -35.19 -17.01
CA ALA A 732 -78.05 -35.95 -15.89
C ALA A 732 -79.59 -36.03 -15.95
N MET A 733 -80.28 -34.93 -16.28
CA MET A 733 -81.75 -34.91 -16.40
C MET A 733 -82.25 -35.73 -17.60
N LEU A 734 -81.55 -35.71 -18.74
CA LEU A 734 -81.91 -36.51 -19.92
C LEU A 734 -81.78 -38.01 -19.68
N LEU A 735 -80.74 -38.44 -18.95
CA LEU A 735 -80.58 -39.85 -18.56
C LEU A 735 -81.57 -40.28 -17.46
N GLY A 736 -81.90 -39.38 -16.51
CA GLY A 736 -82.90 -39.65 -15.48
C GLY A 736 -84.34 -39.73 -16.01
N GLY A 737 -84.68 -38.92 -17.01
CA GLY A 737 -86.06 -38.80 -17.54
C GLY A 737 -86.62 -40.09 -18.14
N ALA A 738 -85.77 -40.91 -18.78
CA ALA A 738 -86.20 -42.14 -19.44
C ALA A 738 -86.70 -43.24 -18.47
N GLY A 739 -86.19 -43.26 -17.23
CA GLY A 739 -86.56 -44.27 -16.24
C GLY A 739 -87.96 -44.07 -15.62
N PHE A 740 -88.35 -42.82 -15.38
CA PHE A 740 -89.50 -42.51 -14.53
C PHE A 740 -90.86 -42.71 -15.21
N VAL A 741 -90.92 -42.60 -16.54
CA VAL A 741 -92.18 -42.68 -17.31
C VAL A 741 -92.76 -44.10 -17.33
N ARG A 742 -91.92 -45.16 -17.25
CA ARG A 742 -92.38 -46.55 -17.38
C ARG A 742 -92.95 -47.16 -16.09
N TRP A 743 -92.74 -46.53 -14.92
CA TRP A 743 -93.22 -47.05 -13.63
C TRP A 743 -94.70 -46.71 -13.34
N ARG A 744 -95.28 -45.68 -13.98
CA ARG A 744 -96.61 -45.14 -13.61
C ARG A 744 -97.81 -45.73 -14.38
N ARG A 745 -97.69 -46.95 -14.91
CA ARG A 745 -98.79 -47.74 -15.51
C ARG A 745 -98.92 -49.15 -14.92
N SER A 746 -98.80 -49.28 -13.60
CA SER A 746 -99.20 -50.50 -12.87
C SER A 746 -99.65 -50.18 -11.45
N LYS A 747 -100.90 -49.66 -11.32
CA LYS A 747 -101.77 -49.69 -10.13
C LYS A 747 -103.02 -48.80 -10.31
N LYS A 748 -104.13 -49.38 -10.78
CA LYS A 748 -105.52 -49.17 -10.30
C LYS A 748 -106.51 -49.86 -11.24
N ALA A 749 -107.43 -50.63 -10.64
CA ALA A 749 -108.54 -51.36 -11.28
C ALA A 749 -108.11 -52.18 -12.51
#